data_AF-A0ABD0KNZ9-F1
#
_entry.id   AF-A0ABD0KNZ9-F1
#
_cell.length_a   1.000
_cell.length_b   1.000
_cell.length_c   1.000
_cell.angle_alpha   90.00
_cell.angle_beta   90.00
_cell.angle_gamma   90.00
#
_symmetry.space_group_name_H-M   'P 1'
#
loop_
_entity.id
_entity.type
_entity.pdbx_description
1 polymer ?
#
loop_
_entity_poly.entity_id
_entity_poly.type
_entity_poly.pdbx_seq_one_letter_code
_entity_poly.pdbx_strand_id
1 'polypeptide(L)'
;MHTVTNLMHLSRHSESWDRAVRLKSSIDRASRGKEPNCRPVPRQHSHPHLHFPLWSVTPLRLSWLRAGCPCRAGLAEGKTRSKSGPLLEVPWIKSAQSRLLIKGGRIVNDDQSFHADIYIEDGIIKQVGNNLVIPGGSRTIEAHGKLIIPGGIDTMTHMQCPLMGTVASDDFYSGTKAALAGGTTMIIDLVCDKRGVSLLDAYEKWRGEAENKVCCDFSLQVAVTWWSDQVYKEMEILTQEKGVNAFNMFLDYKDMFMLDDSELYSAFRRCKELGALPMKSAELLSMGITGPEGHEMARPEEVEAEATQRAITIADQAGAPVLIVPVMSKSSAEVISAARRNGKIVFGEPIAASLGTDGTHQWNKCWRHAAGHVMGPPLRPDPTTPGCLLDFLSNNDLQLTASDNCTFNADQKALGKDDFRQIPHGVNGVEDRMSVIWEKGVHSGKMDACRFVAVTSTAAAKIFNIYPKKGRIAVGSDADLVIWDPNQTRKISAQTHHQAVDFNIFEGMECHGVPLFVITNGHVVVDEGQLKVTQGLGRFVPTSCNAEAVYGRMKARDSARAPAAVDRESYSGPVAEIQENAITMKPVESGITATQEPEFHARPPTRGGGRNMQDSSFSLSGAQIDDKMSQRSGTRVSNPPGGRSTGLWRQRPCERQKRQIYPPANMEGENKSQAGLLIKGGRVVNDDASFDADVYIEGGIIKQVGNDLKIPDGVRTIDATGKLVIPGGIDTHTHMQLPFMGTFAIDDFYTGTRAALAGGTTMIIDFVLDQKGVSLLEAYDKWRGWADEKVCCDYGLHVAVTWWSDQVSKEMETLTKEKGVNSFKMFMAYKDVFLLEDEYMYAAFRRCKELGAIPMVHAENGHLISLKSAEMVSKGITGPEGHEMCRPEEVETEAVQRAITIAEQAGSPLYVVHVMSKSSADVISAARRQGKVVFGEPIAACLGTDGTHQWNTCWRHAAAFVMGPPLRPDPTTPGYLMDLLANNDLQLTGTDNCTFKGEQKALGKDDFRKIPNGVNGVEDRMSVIWERGVHSGKMDACRFVAVTSTTAAKVFNIYPRKGRIAEGSDADVVIWDPNQTRKISAETHHQAVDFNIFEGMECHGVPICVISNGHVVLDNGELKVTKGQGRFVPTPCFAEAVYGRVNARNQNREPKAVEREPYTGPVIDLNAAAPKEPDNPIIPSVPETSPFHSRPPTRSGGRNLQESSFSFSGAQIDDNVGRKSGTRVSAPPGGKSSGLW
;
A
#
# COMPACT_ATOMS: atom_id res chain seq x y z
N MET A 1 -22.39 25.20 -66.76
CA MET A 1 -23.77 24.71 -66.68
C MET A 1 -23.94 24.04 -65.32
N HIS A 2 -24.94 24.30 -64.47
CA HIS A 2 -25.78 25.49 -64.20
C HIS A 2 -26.15 25.40 -62.69
N THR A 3 -26.25 26.41 -61.80
CA THR A 3 -26.98 27.71 -61.79
C THR A 3 -28.52 27.53 -61.91
N VAL A 4 -29.46 28.21 -61.24
CA VAL A 4 -29.59 29.48 -60.45
C VAL A 4 -30.76 29.27 -59.41
N THR A 5 -31.17 30.06 -58.39
CA THR A 5 -30.85 31.37 -57.74
C THR A 5 -31.44 31.41 -56.30
N ASN A 6 -31.05 32.38 -55.45
CA ASN A 6 -31.81 32.97 -54.29
C ASN A 6 -32.11 32.11 -53.04
N LEU A 7 -32.22 32.60 -51.79
CA LEU A 7 -31.90 33.83 -51.00
C LEU A 7 -32.11 33.44 -49.50
N MET A 8 -31.71 34.09 -48.40
CA MET A 8 -31.04 35.36 -48.00
C MET A 8 -29.84 35.02 -47.05
N HIS A 9 -28.74 35.79 -46.95
CA HIS A 9 -28.49 37.04 -46.18
C HIS A 9 -28.77 36.98 -44.65
N LEU A 10 -27.74 36.91 -43.77
CA LEU A 10 -26.72 37.91 -43.31
C LEU A 10 -27.23 38.81 -42.14
N SER A 11 -26.45 39.31 -41.17
CA SER A 11 -24.98 39.22 -40.87
C SER A 11 -24.63 39.66 -39.42
N ARG A 12 -23.39 39.36 -39.00
CA ARG A 12 -22.44 40.02 -38.03
C ARG A 12 -22.86 41.22 -37.14
N HIS A 13 -22.03 41.40 -36.09
CA HIS A 13 -21.89 42.50 -35.09
C HIS A 13 -22.70 42.27 -33.81
N SER A 14 -22.19 42.39 -32.56
CA SER A 14 -21.10 43.17 -31.92
C SER A 14 -21.52 44.55 -31.40
N GLU A 15 -21.95 44.61 -30.13
CA GLU A 15 -21.94 45.74 -29.17
C GLU A 15 -22.36 45.11 -27.81
N SER A 16 -21.61 45.19 -26.71
CA SER A 16 -21.27 46.33 -25.84
C SER A 16 -22.44 46.85 -25.00
N TRP A 17 -22.29 46.77 -23.67
CA TRP A 17 -22.89 47.71 -22.72
C TRP A 17 -21.84 48.01 -21.64
N ASP A 18 -21.42 49.26 -21.57
CA ASP A 18 -20.40 49.79 -20.65
C ASP A 18 -21.02 50.89 -19.77
N ARG A 19 -20.36 51.21 -18.64
CA ARG A 19 -20.51 52.40 -17.78
C ARG A 19 -21.79 52.61 -16.93
N ALA A 20 -21.58 52.31 -15.64
CA ALA A 20 -21.37 53.31 -14.57
C ALA A 20 -22.58 54.00 -13.86
N VAL A 21 -22.22 54.96 -12.97
CA VAL A 21 -23.00 55.73 -11.98
C VAL A 21 -23.34 54.93 -10.70
N ARG A 22 -22.66 55.10 -9.55
CA ARG A 22 -22.41 56.25 -8.61
C ARG A 22 -23.55 56.57 -7.62
N LEU A 23 -23.13 56.63 -6.33
CA LEU A 23 -23.57 57.53 -5.24
C LEU A 23 -24.90 57.30 -4.48
N LYS A 24 -24.73 57.09 -3.16
CA LYS A 24 -25.44 57.69 -2.01
C LYS A 24 -26.97 57.89 -2.07
N SER A 25 -27.70 57.17 -1.23
CA SER A 25 -28.31 57.70 0.02
C SER A 25 -28.95 56.54 0.82
N SER A 26 -29.03 56.44 2.15
CA SER A 26 -28.82 57.35 3.30
C SER A 26 -29.95 58.34 3.64
N ILE A 27 -31.05 57.85 4.22
CA ILE A 27 -32.04 58.55 5.08
C ILE A 27 -33.10 57.53 5.56
N ASP A 28 -33.72 57.57 6.75
CA ASP A 28 -33.38 58.15 8.08
C ASP A 28 -34.44 57.69 9.13
N ARG A 29 -34.12 57.66 10.44
CA ARG A 29 -35.02 57.75 11.65
C ARG A 29 -36.27 56.82 11.79
N ALA A 30 -36.82 56.50 12.97
CA ALA A 30 -36.49 56.58 14.41
C ALA A 30 -37.45 55.59 15.16
N SER A 31 -37.61 55.47 16.50
CA SER A 31 -37.16 56.23 17.67
C SER A 31 -37.28 55.41 18.99
N ARG A 32 -36.42 55.70 19.99
CA ARG A 32 -36.65 55.75 21.47
C ARG A 32 -37.59 54.70 22.12
N GLY A 33 -37.23 53.94 23.17
CA GLY A 33 -36.05 53.90 24.06
C GLY A 33 -36.40 54.16 25.54
N LYS A 34 -35.68 53.56 26.51
CA LYS A 34 -35.62 53.97 27.95
C LYS A 34 -34.59 53.18 28.79
N GLU A 35 -33.79 53.92 29.55
CA GLU A 35 -33.02 53.52 30.75
C GLU A 35 -33.85 53.82 32.05
N PRO A 36 -33.42 53.63 33.33
CA PRO A 36 -32.03 53.47 33.83
C PRO A 36 -31.73 52.58 35.09
N ASN A 37 -30.42 52.50 35.39
CA ASN A 37 -29.77 52.67 36.72
C ASN A 37 -29.33 51.53 37.68
N CYS A 38 -28.06 51.70 38.12
CA CYS A 38 -27.45 51.50 39.45
C CYS A 38 -26.75 50.18 39.88
N ARG A 39 -25.52 50.39 40.39
CA ARG A 39 -24.60 49.55 41.21
C ARG A 39 -24.98 49.70 42.72
N PRO A 40 -24.43 48.95 43.74
CA PRO A 40 -23.04 48.44 43.82
C PRO A 40 -22.71 47.12 44.62
N VAL A 41 -21.41 46.80 44.59
CA VAL A 41 -20.55 45.96 45.49
C VAL A 41 -20.66 46.35 47.00
N PRO A 42 -20.12 45.62 48.03
CA PRO A 42 -18.93 44.71 48.02
C PRO A 42 -18.82 43.48 49.01
N ARG A 43 -17.75 42.66 48.84
CA ARG A 43 -16.94 41.95 49.89
C ARG A 43 -17.58 40.76 50.68
N GLN A 44 -16.85 39.87 51.38
CA GLN A 44 -15.40 39.82 51.75
C GLN A 44 -14.80 38.38 51.84
N HIS A 45 -13.46 38.30 52.02
CA HIS A 45 -12.56 37.14 52.19
C HIS A 45 -13.03 36.05 53.20
N SER A 46 -12.57 34.79 53.18
CA SER A 46 -11.15 34.41 53.34
C SER A 46 -10.82 32.91 53.19
N HIS A 47 -9.58 32.63 52.76
CA HIS A 47 -8.80 31.38 52.94
C HIS A 47 -8.13 31.40 54.36
N PRO A 48 -7.49 30.32 54.92
CA PRO A 48 -6.64 29.37 54.17
C PRO A 48 -6.39 27.93 54.74
N HIS A 49 -5.51 27.17 54.04
CA HIS A 49 -4.56 26.14 54.55
C HIS A 49 -5.09 24.83 55.22
N LEU A 50 -4.43 23.66 55.15
CA LEU A 50 -3.36 23.11 54.26
C LEU A 50 -3.22 21.56 54.46
N HIS A 51 -2.42 20.92 53.60
CA HIS A 51 -1.74 19.61 53.77
C HIS A 51 -2.51 18.26 53.81
N PHE A 52 -2.35 17.51 52.69
CA PHE A 52 -1.95 16.09 52.55
C PHE A 52 -1.20 15.44 53.75
N PRO A 53 -1.10 14.08 53.92
CA PRO A 53 -0.89 13.12 52.81
C PRO A 53 -1.38 11.63 52.93
N LEU A 54 -1.19 10.91 51.81
CA LEU A 54 -0.82 9.48 51.62
C LEU A 54 -1.69 8.27 52.09
N TRP A 55 -1.96 7.38 51.12
CA TRP A 55 -1.77 5.91 51.10
C TRP A 55 -2.70 4.90 51.87
N SER A 56 -3.51 4.21 51.05
CA SER A 56 -3.42 2.74 50.78
C SER A 56 -4.10 1.66 51.67
N VAL A 57 -4.41 0.54 50.97
CA VAL A 57 -4.77 -0.84 51.39
C VAL A 57 -6.14 -1.11 52.07
N THR A 58 -6.78 -2.16 51.57
CA THR A 58 -7.92 -2.96 52.10
C THR A 58 -7.41 -3.96 53.18
N PRO A 59 -8.16 -4.99 53.71
CA PRO A 59 -9.51 -5.50 53.41
C PRO A 59 -10.35 -5.87 54.68
N LEU A 60 -11.30 -6.81 54.51
CA LEU A 60 -12.09 -7.56 55.53
C LEU A 60 -13.28 -6.80 56.14
N ARG A 61 -14.53 -7.27 56.08
CA ARG A 61 -15.20 -8.58 56.35
C ARG A 61 -15.72 -8.72 57.79
N LEU A 62 -16.88 -9.37 57.85
CA LEU A 62 -17.76 -9.74 58.97
C LEU A 62 -18.84 -8.69 59.33
N SER A 63 -20.14 -8.98 59.49
CA SER A 63 -21.10 -10.07 59.10
C SER A 63 -22.10 -10.26 60.25
N TRP A 64 -23.33 -10.72 59.96
CA TRP A 64 -24.33 -11.19 60.94
C TRP A 64 -24.94 -10.07 61.85
N LEU A 65 -26.17 -10.13 62.38
CA LEU A 65 -27.28 -11.10 62.30
C LEU A 65 -28.62 -10.41 62.65
N ARG A 66 -29.73 -10.81 61.98
CA ARG A 66 -31.16 -10.74 62.45
C ARG A 66 -31.76 -9.33 62.73
N ALA A 67 -33.09 -9.13 62.73
CA ALA A 67 -34.24 -9.86 62.13
C ALA A 67 -35.49 -8.97 62.20
N GLY A 68 -36.57 -9.32 61.48
CA GLY A 68 -37.93 -8.88 61.83
C GLY A 68 -38.77 -8.31 60.69
N CYS A 69 -39.75 -9.09 60.24
CA CYS A 69 -40.99 -8.63 59.58
C CYS A 69 -42.14 -8.87 60.62
N PRO A 70 -43.42 -8.42 60.42
CA PRO A 70 -44.01 -7.78 59.24
C PRO A 70 -45.01 -6.62 59.51
N CYS A 71 -45.58 -6.07 58.42
CA CYS A 71 -46.82 -5.24 58.36
C CYS A 71 -46.73 -3.81 58.96
N ARG A 72 -47.55 -2.81 58.57
CA ARG A 72 -48.70 -2.75 57.62
C ARG A 72 -48.89 -1.30 57.13
N ALA A 73 -49.12 -1.07 55.83
CA ALA A 73 -49.64 0.17 55.17
C ALA A 73 -48.89 1.52 55.43
N GLY A 74 -48.87 2.49 54.51
CA GLY A 74 -49.31 2.49 53.10
C GLY A 74 -49.81 3.88 52.66
N LEU A 75 -49.24 4.44 51.59
CA LEU A 75 -49.77 5.57 50.79
C LEU A 75 -49.02 5.59 49.43
N ALA A 76 -49.50 6.35 48.45
CA ALA A 76 -49.16 6.12 47.04
C ALA A 76 -48.84 7.39 46.23
N GLU A 77 -47.85 7.25 45.34
CA GLU A 77 -47.54 8.02 44.12
C GLU A 77 -46.53 7.17 43.32
N GLY A 78 -46.44 7.16 41.99
CA GLY A 78 -47.16 7.91 40.97
C GLY A 78 -46.46 7.77 39.61
N LYS A 79 -46.35 6.54 39.06
CA LYS A 79 -45.59 6.27 37.81
C LYS A 79 -46.48 6.07 36.58
N THR A 80 -46.09 6.71 35.48
CA THR A 80 -46.70 6.60 34.15
C THR A 80 -46.40 5.26 33.49
N ARG A 81 -47.38 4.73 32.74
CA ARG A 81 -47.24 3.52 31.92
C ARG A 81 -46.95 3.88 30.46
N SER A 82 -45.86 3.36 29.89
CA SER A 82 -45.84 2.99 28.48
C SER A 82 -46.65 1.69 28.28
N LYS A 83 -47.17 1.46 27.06
CA LYS A 83 -47.97 0.28 26.73
C LYS A 83 -47.14 -0.73 25.94
N SER A 84 -46.72 -1.81 26.56
CA SER A 84 -46.41 -3.06 25.85
C SER A 84 -47.69 -3.88 25.69
N GLY A 85 -47.98 -4.34 24.46
CA GLY A 85 -49.02 -5.35 24.24
C GLY A 85 -48.58 -6.72 24.78
N PRO A 86 -49.52 -7.65 25.07
CA PRO A 86 -49.16 -9.01 25.42
C PRO A 86 -48.57 -9.74 24.21
N LEU A 87 -47.44 -10.42 24.41
CA LEU A 87 -46.92 -11.39 23.43
C LEU A 87 -47.91 -12.56 23.30
N LEU A 88 -48.14 -13.02 22.07
CA LEU A 88 -48.90 -14.24 21.80
C LEU A 88 -48.04 -15.46 22.15
N GLU A 89 -48.33 -16.14 23.26
CA GLU A 89 -47.68 -17.41 23.61
C GLU A 89 -48.00 -18.49 22.57
N VAL A 90 -46.98 -19.06 21.93
CA VAL A 90 -47.14 -20.12 20.92
C VAL A 90 -47.21 -21.49 21.63
N PRO A 91 -48.35 -22.22 21.66
CA PRO A 91 -48.60 -23.23 22.71
C PRO A 91 -47.82 -24.55 22.68
N TRP A 92 -46.82 -24.72 21.81
CA TRP A 92 -46.20 -26.01 21.47
C TRP A 92 -44.71 -26.16 21.85
N ILE A 93 -44.09 -25.11 22.40
CA ILE A 93 -42.65 -25.10 22.77
C ILE A 93 -42.37 -25.76 24.16
N LYS A 94 -43.41 -26.15 24.91
CA LYS A 94 -43.26 -26.73 26.27
C LYS A 94 -43.42 -28.26 26.33
N SER A 95 -42.45 -29.01 25.78
CA SER A 95 -41.93 -30.25 26.42
C SER A 95 -40.74 -30.87 25.65
N ALA A 96 -39.91 -31.63 26.39
CA ALA A 96 -38.83 -32.53 25.94
C ALA A 96 -37.62 -31.98 25.13
N GLN A 97 -37.71 -30.86 24.40
CA GLN A 97 -36.61 -30.43 23.51
C GLN A 97 -35.43 -29.69 24.17
N SER A 98 -35.49 -29.29 25.45
CA SER A 98 -34.44 -28.45 26.07
C SER A 98 -33.16 -29.19 26.51
N ARG A 99 -33.05 -30.51 26.27
CA ARG A 99 -31.94 -31.36 26.71
C ARG A 99 -31.46 -32.30 25.61
N LEU A 100 -30.17 -32.23 25.26
CA LEU A 100 -29.53 -33.12 24.29
C LEU A 100 -28.33 -33.85 24.91
N LEU A 101 -28.12 -35.10 24.51
CA LEU A 101 -26.88 -35.85 24.68
C LEU A 101 -26.31 -36.14 23.29
N ILE A 102 -25.10 -35.67 22.99
CA ILE A 102 -24.32 -36.11 21.82
C ILE A 102 -23.33 -37.16 22.30
N LYS A 103 -23.29 -38.33 21.66
CA LYS A 103 -22.59 -39.50 22.20
C LYS A 103 -21.57 -40.11 21.22
N GLY A 104 -20.42 -40.52 21.73
CA GLY A 104 -19.42 -41.33 21.00
C GLY A 104 -18.70 -40.64 19.83
N GLY A 105 -18.87 -39.33 19.66
CA GLY A 105 -18.20 -38.56 18.62
C GLY A 105 -16.78 -38.12 18.98
N ARG A 106 -16.04 -37.63 17.98
CA ARG A 106 -14.73 -37.00 18.19
C ARG A 106 -14.88 -35.49 18.22
N ILE A 107 -14.74 -34.90 19.40
CA ILE A 107 -14.66 -33.45 19.58
C ILE A 107 -13.39 -32.92 18.90
N VAL A 108 -13.51 -31.79 18.19
CA VAL A 108 -12.39 -31.04 17.62
C VAL A 108 -12.52 -29.58 18.05
N ASN A 109 -11.47 -29.06 18.69
CA ASN A 109 -11.28 -27.63 18.98
C ASN A 109 -10.04 -27.13 18.21
N ASP A 110 -9.74 -25.84 18.30
CA ASP A 110 -8.56 -25.23 17.65
C ASP A 110 -7.21 -25.73 18.17
N ASP A 111 -7.18 -26.31 19.37
CA ASP A 111 -5.99 -26.76 20.09
C ASP A 111 -5.84 -28.29 20.21
N GLN A 112 -6.93 -29.05 20.06
CA GLN A 112 -6.94 -30.49 20.36
C GLN A 112 -8.15 -31.23 19.77
N SER A 113 -8.04 -32.55 19.64
CA SER A 113 -9.15 -33.43 19.31
C SER A 113 -9.15 -34.71 20.15
N PHE A 114 -10.32 -35.10 20.65
CA PHE A 114 -10.51 -36.24 21.57
C PHE A 114 -11.92 -36.82 21.47
N HIS A 115 -12.13 -38.05 21.95
CA HIS A 115 -13.47 -38.65 22.02
C HIS A 115 -14.10 -38.37 23.40
N ALA A 116 -15.33 -37.86 23.39
CA ALA A 116 -16.14 -37.63 24.58
C ALA A 116 -17.61 -37.44 24.19
N ASP A 117 -18.50 -37.68 25.14
CA ASP A 117 -19.91 -37.29 25.04
C ASP A 117 -20.07 -35.80 25.44
N ILE A 118 -21.17 -35.18 25.01
CA ILE A 118 -21.54 -33.79 25.35
C ILE A 118 -22.98 -33.77 25.86
N TYR A 119 -23.20 -33.19 27.04
CA TYR A 119 -24.54 -32.91 27.56
C TYR A 119 -24.86 -31.42 27.47
N ILE A 120 -26.00 -31.12 26.85
CA ILE A 120 -26.53 -29.78 26.60
C ILE A 120 -27.85 -29.63 27.34
N GLU A 121 -28.03 -28.50 28.02
CA GLU A 121 -29.29 -28.11 28.65
C GLU A 121 -29.48 -26.59 28.61
N ASP A 122 -30.69 -26.16 28.27
CA ASP A 122 -31.09 -24.75 28.16
C ASP A 122 -30.15 -23.91 27.27
N GLY A 123 -29.72 -24.48 26.15
CA GLY A 123 -28.86 -23.83 25.15
C GLY A 123 -27.37 -23.74 25.51
N ILE A 124 -26.93 -24.35 26.61
CA ILE A 124 -25.55 -24.29 27.11
C ILE A 124 -24.98 -25.71 27.28
N ILE A 125 -23.70 -25.89 26.93
CA ILE A 125 -22.95 -27.12 27.19
C ILE A 125 -22.69 -27.25 28.70
N LYS A 126 -23.30 -28.23 29.37
CA LYS A 126 -23.19 -28.43 30.83
C LYS A 126 -22.09 -29.41 31.22
N GLN A 127 -21.85 -30.45 30.41
CA GLN A 127 -20.82 -31.46 30.68
C GLN A 127 -20.18 -31.90 29.36
N VAL A 128 -18.87 -32.18 29.40
CA VAL A 128 -18.09 -32.80 28.32
C VAL A 128 -17.22 -33.88 28.97
N GLY A 129 -17.26 -35.10 28.45
CA GLY A 129 -16.54 -36.24 29.05
C GLY A 129 -17.18 -37.59 28.71
N ASN A 130 -16.65 -38.67 29.29
CA ASN A 130 -17.18 -40.02 29.07
C ASN A 130 -18.07 -40.46 30.23
N ASN A 131 -19.15 -41.20 29.95
CA ASN A 131 -20.11 -41.71 30.95
C ASN A 131 -20.82 -40.58 31.75
N LEU A 132 -21.30 -39.56 31.04
CA LEU A 132 -21.95 -38.39 31.64
C LEU A 132 -23.20 -38.74 32.46
N VAL A 133 -23.34 -38.11 33.63
CA VAL A 133 -24.50 -38.28 34.50
C VAL A 133 -25.55 -37.25 34.09
N ILE A 134 -26.55 -37.69 33.31
CA ILE A 134 -27.57 -36.82 32.73
C ILE A 134 -28.98 -37.04 33.32
N PRO A 135 -29.83 -36.01 33.39
CA PRO A 135 -31.26 -36.17 33.63
C PRO A 135 -31.96 -37.02 32.55
N GLY A 136 -32.92 -37.84 32.98
CA GLY A 136 -33.79 -38.60 32.08
C GLY A 136 -34.64 -37.70 31.17
N GLY A 137 -34.96 -38.21 29.98
CA GLY A 137 -35.77 -37.51 28.97
C GLY A 137 -34.99 -36.66 27.97
N SER A 138 -33.65 -36.70 28.00
CA SER A 138 -32.79 -36.00 27.03
C SER A 138 -32.80 -36.71 25.65
N ARG A 139 -32.92 -35.97 24.54
CA ARG A 139 -32.76 -36.54 23.18
C ARG A 139 -31.30 -36.94 22.99
N THR A 140 -31.04 -38.21 22.63
CA THR A 140 -29.69 -38.68 22.30
C THR A 140 -29.44 -38.58 20.79
N ILE A 141 -28.23 -38.18 20.40
CA ILE A 141 -27.72 -38.15 19.03
C ILE A 141 -26.42 -38.96 19.01
N GLU A 142 -26.38 -40.01 18.21
CA GLU A 142 -25.22 -40.91 18.10
C GLU A 142 -24.23 -40.35 17.06
N ALA A 143 -23.07 -39.87 17.51
CA ALA A 143 -22.04 -39.24 16.68
C ALA A 143 -20.85 -40.17 16.40
N HIS A 144 -21.02 -41.48 16.60
CA HIS A 144 -19.97 -42.48 16.41
C HIS A 144 -19.33 -42.40 15.01
N GLY A 145 -18.00 -42.22 14.98
CA GLY A 145 -17.23 -42.07 13.73
C GLY A 145 -17.37 -40.69 13.04
N LYS A 146 -18.11 -39.75 13.64
CA LYS A 146 -18.24 -38.36 13.17
C LYS A 146 -17.35 -37.43 13.99
N LEU A 147 -17.09 -36.25 13.44
CA LEU A 147 -16.49 -35.15 14.19
C LEU A 147 -17.60 -34.32 14.84
N ILE A 148 -17.35 -33.77 16.02
CA ILE A 148 -18.19 -32.73 16.63
C ILE A 148 -17.33 -31.48 16.69
N ILE A 149 -17.77 -30.42 16.05
CA ILE A 149 -17.05 -29.15 15.91
C ILE A 149 -17.90 -27.98 16.45
N PRO A 150 -17.31 -26.88 16.89
CA PRO A 150 -18.04 -25.61 17.04
C PRO A 150 -18.70 -25.26 15.70
N GLY A 151 -19.91 -24.75 15.73
CA GLY A 151 -20.54 -24.24 14.51
C GLY A 151 -19.74 -23.07 13.92
N GLY A 152 -19.74 -22.98 12.59
CA GLY A 152 -18.99 -21.97 11.87
C GLY A 152 -19.46 -20.56 12.23
N ILE A 153 -18.52 -19.62 12.34
CA ILE A 153 -18.81 -18.19 12.47
C ILE A 153 -18.40 -17.55 11.14
N ASP A 154 -19.34 -16.93 10.44
CA ASP A 154 -19.07 -16.22 9.20
C ASP A 154 -18.98 -14.72 9.49
N THR A 155 -17.85 -14.10 9.14
CA THR A 155 -17.45 -12.77 9.60
C THR A 155 -17.72 -11.66 8.57
N MET A 156 -18.24 -12.02 7.39
CA MET A 156 -18.67 -11.07 6.37
C MET A 156 -19.89 -11.60 5.60
N THR A 157 -21.05 -10.99 5.82
CA THR A 157 -22.26 -11.17 5.00
C THR A 157 -22.94 -9.82 4.74
N HIS A 158 -23.80 -9.76 3.71
CA HIS A 158 -24.47 -8.52 3.27
C HIS A 158 -25.97 -8.75 3.01
N MET A 159 -26.71 -9.24 3.99
CA MET A 159 -28.14 -9.55 3.84
C MET A 159 -28.97 -8.27 3.56
N GLN A 160 -29.88 -8.33 2.57
CA GLN A 160 -30.66 -7.18 2.10
C GLN A 160 -29.86 -5.90 1.75
N CYS A 161 -28.54 -6.00 1.53
CA CYS A 161 -27.71 -4.84 1.26
C CYS A 161 -28.09 -4.15 -0.07
N PRO A 162 -28.34 -2.83 -0.08
CA PRO A 162 -28.58 -2.07 -1.30
C PRO A 162 -27.25 -1.73 -1.98
N LEU A 163 -27.03 -2.25 -3.19
CA LEU A 163 -25.77 -2.07 -3.93
C LEU A 163 -26.03 -1.81 -5.41
N MET A 164 -25.34 -0.80 -5.96
CA MET A 164 -25.29 -0.49 -7.40
C MET A 164 -26.68 -0.41 -8.08
N GLY A 165 -27.66 0.16 -7.37
CA GLY A 165 -29.02 0.38 -7.86
C GLY A 165 -30.01 -0.76 -7.62
N THR A 166 -29.58 -1.89 -7.06
CA THR A 166 -30.44 -3.03 -6.71
C THR A 166 -30.20 -3.49 -5.27
N VAL A 167 -30.82 -4.59 -4.83
CA VAL A 167 -30.74 -5.11 -3.45
C VAL A 167 -30.35 -6.58 -3.48
N ALA A 168 -29.53 -7.02 -2.52
CA ALA A 168 -29.14 -8.42 -2.40
C ALA A 168 -30.36 -9.35 -2.30
N SER A 169 -30.33 -10.47 -3.05
CA SER A 169 -31.45 -11.43 -3.14
C SER A 169 -31.73 -12.17 -1.83
N ASP A 170 -30.69 -12.50 -1.06
CA ASP A 170 -30.81 -13.10 0.27
C ASP A 170 -31.22 -12.07 1.33
N ASP A 171 -32.14 -12.48 2.20
CA ASP A 171 -32.55 -11.72 3.38
C ASP A 171 -32.07 -12.39 4.69
N PHE A 172 -32.28 -11.72 5.83
CA PHE A 172 -31.86 -12.26 7.12
C PHE A 172 -32.51 -13.61 7.47
N TYR A 173 -33.62 -14.01 6.85
CA TYR A 173 -34.16 -15.36 6.97
C TYR A 173 -33.52 -16.34 5.98
N SER A 174 -33.48 -16.05 4.67
CA SER A 174 -32.92 -16.99 3.68
C SER A 174 -31.41 -17.21 3.87
N GLY A 175 -30.66 -16.14 4.14
CA GLY A 175 -29.21 -16.19 4.34
C GLY A 175 -28.81 -16.93 5.62
N THR A 176 -29.51 -16.73 6.74
CA THR A 176 -29.22 -17.49 7.99
C THR A 176 -29.73 -18.93 7.93
N LYS A 177 -30.81 -19.20 7.21
CA LYS A 177 -31.27 -20.56 6.88
C LYS A 177 -30.21 -21.30 6.04
N ALA A 178 -29.64 -20.65 5.04
CA ALA A 178 -28.55 -21.17 4.21
C ALA A 178 -27.26 -21.37 5.02
N ALA A 179 -26.90 -20.42 5.89
CA ALA A 179 -25.78 -20.54 6.83
C ALA A 179 -25.90 -21.81 7.68
N LEU A 180 -27.07 -22.05 8.29
CA LEU A 180 -27.34 -23.25 9.07
C LEU A 180 -27.31 -24.53 8.25
N ALA A 181 -27.80 -24.52 7.00
CA ALA A 181 -27.67 -25.66 6.10
C ALA A 181 -26.20 -26.02 5.81
N GLY A 182 -25.31 -25.01 5.78
CA GLY A 182 -23.86 -25.17 5.64
C GLY A 182 -23.09 -25.48 6.93
N GLY A 183 -23.73 -25.48 8.11
CA GLY A 183 -23.06 -25.63 9.40
C GLY A 183 -22.42 -24.35 9.96
N THR A 184 -22.74 -23.18 9.40
CA THR A 184 -22.48 -21.87 10.03
C THR A 184 -23.62 -21.56 11.00
N THR A 185 -23.30 -21.32 12.28
CA THR A 185 -24.28 -21.07 13.37
C THR A 185 -24.24 -19.64 13.90
N MET A 186 -23.33 -18.80 13.39
CA MET A 186 -23.37 -17.36 13.61
C MET A 186 -22.91 -16.61 12.37
N ILE A 187 -23.57 -15.49 12.05
CA ILE A 187 -23.10 -14.53 11.03
C ILE A 187 -22.75 -13.19 11.68
N ILE A 188 -21.89 -12.40 11.02
CA ILE A 188 -21.67 -10.98 11.33
C ILE A 188 -21.89 -10.20 10.05
N ASP A 189 -23.02 -9.50 10.00
CA ASP A 189 -23.49 -8.82 8.79
C ASP A 189 -23.01 -7.37 8.73
N LEU A 190 -22.80 -6.83 7.52
CA LEU A 190 -22.32 -5.48 7.32
C LEU A 190 -23.45 -4.47 7.10
N VAL A 191 -23.64 -3.59 8.09
CA VAL A 191 -24.48 -2.40 7.98
C VAL A 191 -23.79 -1.41 7.03
N CYS A 192 -24.29 -1.31 5.80
CA CYS A 192 -23.77 -0.41 4.77
C CYS A 192 -24.91 0.37 4.09
N ASP A 193 -25.06 1.65 4.48
CA ASP A 193 -25.97 2.60 3.82
C ASP A 193 -25.17 3.74 3.15
N LYS A 194 -25.85 4.56 2.36
CA LYS A 194 -25.25 5.59 1.50
C LYS A 194 -24.51 6.69 2.29
N ARG A 195 -23.50 7.26 1.63
CA ARG A 195 -22.71 8.42 2.08
C ARG A 195 -23.60 9.53 2.67
N GLY A 196 -23.31 9.94 3.91
CA GLY A 196 -24.02 11.01 4.61
C GLY A 196 -25.19 10.57 5.52
N VAL A 197 -25.47 9.27 5.63
CA VAL A 197 -26.44 8.74 6.62
C VAL A 197 -25.78 8.53 7.99
N SER A 198 -26.54 8.74 9.07
CA SER A 198 -26.16 8.44 10.46
C SER A 198 -25.83 6.95 10.63
N LEU A 199 -24.71 6.64 11.27
CA LEU A 199 -24.30 5.26 11.54
C LEU A 199 -25.25 4.58 12.54
N LEU A 200 -25.86 5.35 13.45
CA LEU A 200 -26.85 4.85 14.40
C LEU A 200 -28.18 4.52 13.72
N ASP A 201 -28.62 5.37 12.77
CA ASP A 201 -29.89 5.17 12.06
C ASP A 201 -29.80 3.95 11.12
N ALA A 202 -28.66 3.79 10.43
CA ALA A 202 -28.37 2.60 9.65
C ALA A 202 -28.28 1.35 10.54
N TYR A 203 -27.61 1.42 11.69
CA TYR A 203 -27.50 0.29 12.63
C TYR A 203 -28.87 -0.18 13.14
N GLU A 204 -29.71 0.73 13.64
CA GLU A 204 -31.03 0.33 14.16
C GLU A 204 -32.00 -0.12 13.05
N LYS A 205 -31.83 0.37 11.81
CA LYS A 205 -32.53 -0.16 10.62
C LYS A 205 -32.17 -1.62 10.37
N TRP A 206 -30.88 -1.93 10.15
CA TRP A 206 -30.42 -3.30 9.89
C TRP A 206 -30.79 -4.24 11.03
N ARG A 207 -30.64 -3.77 12.28
CA ARG A 207 -31.05 -4.51 13.46
C ARG A 207 -32.56 -4.81 13.47
N GLY A 208 -33.40 -3.84 13.15
CA GLY A 208 -34.86 -4.03 13.05
C GLY A 208 -35.30 -4.93 11.89
N GLU A 209 -34.53 -4.96 10.79
CA GLU A 209 -34.75 -5.86 9.65
C GLU A 209 -34.28 -7.31 9.93
N ALA A 210 -33.27 -7.49 10.80
CA ALA A 210 -32.76 -8.78 11.24
C ALA A 210 -33.51 -9.40 12.42
N GLU A 211 -33.88 -8.61 13.43
CA GLU A 211 -34.62 -9.08 14.61
C GLU A 211 -35.96 -9.70 14.19
N ASN A 212 -36.29 -10.86 14.77
CA ASN A 212 -37.41 -11.72 14.40
C ASN A 212 -37.32 -12.40 13.02
N LYS A 213 -36.31 -12.11 12.17
CA LYS A 213 -36.05 -12.87 10.92
C LYS A 213 -35.01 -13.98 11.12
N VAL A 214 -33.90 -13.67 11.77
CA VAL A 214 -32.71 -14.55 11.83
C VAL A 214 -32.99 -15.96 12.38
N CYS A 215 -32.39 -16.96 11.76
CA CYS A 215 -32.48 -18.37 12.17
C CYS A 215 -31.40 -18.81 13.15
N CYS A 216 -30.25 -18.13 13.11
CA CYS A 216 -29.07 -18.39 13.96
C CYS A 216 -28.60 -17.07 14.60
N ASP A 217 -27.68 -17.14 15.55
CA ASP A 217 -27.17 -15.93 16.20
C ASP A 217 -26.48 -14.99 15.21
N PHE A 218 -26.51 -13.69 15.49
CA PHE A 218 -25.90 -12.68 14.62
C PHE A 218 -25.29 -11.52 15.41
N SER A 219 -24.34 -10.82 14.79
CA SER A 219 -23.91 -9.48 15.18
C SER A 219 -23.84 -8.59 13.94
N LEU A 220 -23.54 -7.29 14.14
CA LEU A 220 -23.49 -6.27 13.10
C LEU A 220 -22.13 -5.54 13.15
N GLN A 221 -21.47 -5.46 12.00
CA GLN A 221 -20.38 -4.53 11.73
C GLN A 221 -20.94 -3.29 11.04
N VAL A 222 -20.29 -2.13 11.21
CA VAL A 222 -20.77 -0.87 10.62
C VAL A 222 -19.74 -0.31 9.63
N ALA A 223 -20.17 -0.07 8.39
CA ALA A 223 -19.36 0.57 7.37
C ALA A 223 -19.21 2.08 7.63
N VAL A 224 -17.98 2.58 7.62
CA VAL A 224 -17.67 4.01 7.70
C VAL A 224 -17.47 4.52 6.28
N THR A 225 -18.56 4.91 5.62
CA THR A 225 -18.59 5.35 4.21
C THR A 225 -18.34 6.86 4.03
N TRP A 226 -18.17 7.58 5.14
CA TRP A 226 -17.90 9.03 5.21
C TRP A 226 -17.45 9.42 6.62
N TRP A 227 -17.14 10.71 6.84
CA TRP A 227 -16.85 11.20 8.18
C TRP A 227 -17.29 12.63 8.51
N SER A 228 -17.50 12.83 9.81
CA SER A 228 -17.55 14.10 10.52
C SER A 228 -17.32 13.85 12.03
N ASP A 229 -17.19 14.91 12.84
CA ASP A 229 -17.22 14.78 14.31
C ASP A 229 -18.49 14.10 14.85
N GLN A 230 -19.57 14.13 14.07
CA GLN A 230 -20.81 13.43 14.39
C GLN A 230 -20.65 11.92 14.18
N VAL A 231 -20.05 11.49 13.06
CA VAL A 231 -19.69 10.07 12.82
C VAL A 231 -18.79 9.54 13.92
N TYR A 232 -17.79 10.31 14.40
CA TYR A 232 -16.97 9.89 15.53
C TYR A 232 -17.80 9.64 16.81
N LYS A 233 -18.71 10.55 17.17
CA LYS A 233 -19.59 10.38 18.33
C LYS A 233 -20.51 9.16 18.17
N GLU A 234 -21.02 8.92 16.97
CA GLU A 234 -21.84 7.75 16.66
C GLU A 234 -21.05 6.44 16.82
N MET A 235 -19.78 6.39 16.41
CA MET A 235 -18.89 5.25 16.71
C MET A 235 -18.65 5.05 18.22
N GLU A 236 -18.59 6.13 19.00
CA GLU A 236 -18.51 6.07 20.47
C GLU A 236 -19.77 5.45 21.07
N ILE A 237 -20.96 5.84 20.59
CA ILE A 237 -22.24 5.27 21.05
C ILE A 237 -22.38 3.81 20.60
N LEU A 238 -21.99 3.48 19.36
CA LEU A 238 -21.99 2.10 18.85
C LEU A 238 -21.09 1.16 19.68
N THR A 239 -19.92 1.64 20.09
CA THR A 239 -18.96 0.86 20.90
C THR A 239 -19.32 0.78 22.38
N GLN A 240 -19.88 1.84 22.97
CA GLN A 240 -20.22 1.89 24.40
C GLN A 240 -21.61 1.32 24.72
N GLU A 241 -22.62 1.57 23.88
CA GLU A 241 -24.03 1.26 24.18
C GLU A 241 -24.63 0.15 23.31
N LYS A 242 -24.20 0.01 22.05
CA LYS A 242 -24.81 -0.93 21.09
C LYS A 242 -24.09 -2.28 21.01
N GLY A 243 -22.82 -2.33 21.41
CA GLY A 243 -22.03 -3.55 21.41
C GLY A 243 -21.45 -3.91 20.03
N VAL A 244 -20.99 -2.90 19.29
CA VAL A 244 -20.21 -3.05 18.06
C VAL A 244 -18.72 -2.84 18.39
N ASN A 245 -17.83 -3.73 17.97
CA ASN A 245 -16.37 -3.60 18.19
C ASN A 245 -15.53 -3.58 16.91
N ALA A 246 -16.14 -3.58 15.73
CA ALA A 246 -15.45 -3.55 14.45
C ALA A 246 -16.21 -2.66 13.44
N PHE A 247 -15.44 -1.96 12.61
CA PHE A 247 -15.91 -1.02 11.60
C PHE A 247 -15.22 -1.34 10.27
N ASN A 248 -15.98 -1.36 9.17
CA ASN A 248 -15.45 -1.65 7.83
C ASN A 248 -15.18 -0.35 7.06
N MET A 249 -14.14 -0.34 6.23
CA MET A 249 -13.57 0.86 5.60
C MET A 249 -13.11 0.55 4.18
N PHE A 250 -13.51 1.37 3.19
CA PHE A 250 -13.28 1.06 1.78
C PHE A 250 -12.17 1.88 1.14
N LEU A 251 -11.29 1.20 0.39
CA LEU A 251 -10.20 1.76 -0.41
C LEU A 251 -10.53 1.82 -1.92
N ASP A 252 -11.75 1.44 -2.28
CA ASP A 252 -12.33 1.41 -3.63
C ASP A 252 -13.74 2.03 -3.55
N TYR A 253 -14.44 2.14 -4.68
CA TYR A 253 -15.74 2.81 -4.83
C TYR A 253 -15.65 4.33 -4.59
N LYS A 254 -14.80 5.03 -5.36
CA LYS A 254 -14.76 6.51 -5.39
C LYS A 254 -16.19 7.08 -5.53
N ASP A 255 -16.42 8.20 -4.85
CA ASP A 255 -17.69 8.93 -4.74
C ASP A 255 -18.85 8.20 -4.02
N MET A 256 -18.82 6.88 -3.87
CA MET A 256 -19.83 6.11 -3.08
C MET A 256 -19.38 5.82 -1.64
N PHE A 257 -18.25 5.13 -1.47
CA PHE A 257 -17.82 4.57 -0.17
C PHE A 257 -16.33 4.78 0.17
N MET A 258 -15.50 5.10 -0.82
CA MET A 258 -14.05 5.27 -0.66
C MET A 258 -13.67 6.35 0.35
N LEU A 259 -12.63 6.08 1.13
CA LEU A 259 -11.93 7.05 1.98
C LEU A 259 -10.52 7.37 1.43
N ASP A 260 -10.03 8.59 1.62
CA ASP A 260 -8.70 9.06 1.20
C ASP A 260 -7.54 8.76 2.17
N ASP A 261 -6.29 9.04 1.79
CA ASP A 261 -5.10 8.79 2.64
C ASP A 261 -5.11 9.55 3.98
N SER A 262 -5.50 10.83 3.95
CA SER A 262 -5.69 11.63 5.16
C SER A 262 -6.88 11.12 5.93
N GLU A 263 -8.01 10.85 5.26
CA GLU A 263 -9.18 10.22 5.86
C GLU A 263 -8.77 8.93 6.58
N LEU A 264 -8.15 7.94 5.93
CA LEU A 264 -7.79 6.63 6.48
C LEU A 264 -6.88 6.70 7.71
N TYR A 265 -5.77 7.45 7.68
CA TYR A 265 -4.93 7.62 8.88
C TYR A 265 -5.72 8.23 10.01
N SER A 266 -6.49 9.24 9.65
CA SER A 266 -7.35 9.92 10.55
C SER A 266 -8.46 8.94 10.99
N ALA A 267 -8.98 7.99 10.22
CA ALA A 267 -10.05 7.06 10.61
C ALA A 267 -9.62 6.13 11.76
N PHE A 268 -8.38 5.66 11.69
CA PHE A 268 -7.73 4.96 12.80
C PHE A 268 -7.41 5.90 14.01
N ARG A 269 -7.83 7.17 13.99
CA ARG A 269 -7.55 8.24 14.98
C ARG A 269 -8.56 9.44 15.14
N ARG A 270 -9.75 9.46 14.49
CA ARG A 270 -10.62 10.62 14.01
C ARG A 270 -10.33 11.12 12.57
N CYS A 271 -11.12 10.69 11.56
CA CYS A 271 -11.01 10.82 10.07
C CYS A 271 -11.18 12.26 9.48
N LYS A 272 -11.22 12.41 8.12
CA LYS A 272 -11.24 13.62 7.21
C LYS A 272 -9.85 14.17 6.74
N GLU A 273 -9.62 14.77 5.54
CA GLU A 273 -10.37 15.02 4.27
C GLU A 273 -9.49 14.93 2.99
N LEU A 274 -10.17 14.74 1.83
CA LEU A 274 -9.77 14.90 0.40
C LEU A 274 -9.05 13.72 -0.29
N GLY A 275 -9.65 13.11 -1.33
CA GLY A 275 -8.92 12.11 -2.14
C GLY A 275 -9.50 11.61 -3.47
N ALA A 276 -8.75 10.68 -4.05
CA ALA A 276 -9.04 10.03 -5.33
C ALA A 276 -8.22 8.75 -5.57
N LEU A 277 -8.87 7.68 -6.04
CA LEU A 277 -8.39 6.92 -7.22
C LEU A 277 -9.44 5.91 -7.74
N PRO A 278 -9.69 5.92 -9.06
CA PRO A 278 -10.06 4.68 -9.76
C PRO A 278 -9.38 4.62 -11.14
N MET A 279 -8.48 3.65 -11.36
CA MET A 279 -7.83 3.50 -12.66
C MET A 279 -8.73 2.75 -13.66
N LYS A 280 -9.31 3.54 -14.57
CA LYS A 280 -9.49 3.18 -15.98
C LYS A 280 -10.50 2.10 -16.42
N SER A 281 -11.52 1.80 -15.64
CA SER A 281 -12.71 1.11 -16.19
C SER A 281 -13.30 1.83 -17.43
N ALA A 282 -13.15 3.16 -17.52
CA ALA A 282 -13.62 3.97 -18.66
C ALA A 282 -12.79 3.83 -19.95
N GLU A 283 -11.48 3.54 -19.88
CA GLU A 283 -10.69 3.35 -21.10
C GLU A 283 -10.97 1.97 -21.72
N LEU A 284 -11.15 0.93 -20.88
CA LEU A 284 -11.55 -0.41 -21.33
C LEU A 284 -12.86 -0.37 -22.13
N LEU A 285 -13.86 0.40 -21.69
CA LEU A 285 -15.09 0.65 -22.45
C LEU A 285 -14.82 1.35 -23.80
N SER A 286 -13.92 2.34 -23.83
CA SER A 286 -13.53 2.99 -25.09
C SER A 286 -12.77 2.07 -26.07
N MET A 287 -12.19 0.98 -25.56
CA MET A 287 -11.59 -0.11 -26.32
C MET A 287 -12.59 -1.23 -26.68
N GLY A 288 -13.89 -1.06 -26.37
CA GLY A 288 -14.95 -2.04 -26.63
C GLY A 288 -15.04 -3.18 -25.62
N ILE A 289 -14.31 -3.12 -24.50
CA ILE A 289 -14.36 -4.13 -23.43
C ILE A 289 -15.51 -3.76 -22.48
N THR A 290 -16.71 -4.25 -22.81
CA THR A 290 -17.95 -4.04 -22.04
C THR A 290 -18.29 -5.21 -21.11
N GLY A 291 -17.76 -6.41 -21.40
CA GLY A 291 -18.08 -7.64 -20.69
C GLY A 291 -17.38 -7.80 -19.33
N PRO A 292 -17.79 -8.81 -18.53
CA PRO A 292 -17.32 -9.01 -17.15
C PRO A 292 -15.79 -9.10 -16.98
N GLU A 293 -15.03 -9.50 -18.01
CA GLU A 293 -13.56 -9.53 -17.98
C GLU A 293 -12.93 -8.15 -17.74
N GLY A 294 -13.60 -7.05 -18.11
CA GLY A 294 -13.14 -5.69 -17.84
C GLY A 294 -13.04 -5.36 -16.35
N HIS A 295 -13.78 -6.09 -15.51
CA HIS A 295 -13.80 -5.94 -14.05
C HIS A 295 -12.49 -6.40 -13.39
N GLU A 296 -11.88 -7.48 -13.91
CA GLU A 296 -10.55 -7.94 -13.50
C GLU A 296 -9.46 -7.05 -14.10
N MET A 297 -9.54 -6.76 -15.40
CA MET A 297 -8.55 -5.94 -16.12
C MET A 297 -8.42 -4.52 -15.54
N ALA A 298 -9.48 -3.96 -14.94
CA ALA A 298 -9.44 -2.67 -14.25
C ALA A 298 -8.84 -2.73 -12.84
N ARG A 299 -8.75 -3.92 -12.23
CA ARG A 299 -8.34 -4.12 -10.83
C ARG A 299 -7.42 -5.35 -10.67
N PRO A 300 -6.25 -5.41 -11.35
CA PRO A 300 -5.28 -6.50 -11.20
C PRO A 300 -4.69 -6.55 -9.78
N GLU A 301 -3.99 -7.64 -9.43
CA GLU A 301 -3.64 -7.92 -8.03
C GLU A 301 -2.69 -6.91 -7.37
N GLU A 302 -1.89 -6.18 -8.15
CA GLU A 302 -0.99 -5.18 -7.59
C GLU A 302 -1.70 -3.91 -7.11
N VAL A 303 -2.99 -3.73 -7.47
CA VAL A 303 -3.85 -2.69 -6.89
C VAL A 303 -4.35 -3.12 -5.50
N GLU A 304 -4.69 -4.40 -5.32
CA GLU A 304 -5.09 -4.95 -4.01
C GLU A 304 -3.89 -5.00 -3.05
N ALA A 305 -2.71 -5.41 -3.53
CA ALA A 305 -1.49 -5.47 -2.72
C ALA A 305 -0.99 -4.08 -2.31
N GLU A 306 -1.09 -3.08 -3.18
CA GLU A 306 -0.83 -1.67 -2.87
C GLU A 306 -1.78 -1.17 -1.77
N ALA A 307 -3.09 -1.29 -1.99
CA ALA A 307 -4.12 -0.88 -1.03
C ALA A 307 -3.94 -1.58 0.34
N THR A 308 -3.55 -2.86 0.33
CA THR A 308 -3.24 -3.64 1.54
C THR A 308 -1.99 -3.13 2.25
N GLN A 309 -0.90 -2.84 1.51
CA GLN A 309 0.32 -2.24 2.07
C GLN A 309 0.03 -0.85 2.68
N ARG A 310 -0.80 -0.05 2.00
CA ARG A 310 -1.23 1.27 2.46
C ARG A 310 -2.07 1.18 3.72
N ALA A 311 -3.10 0.33 3.77
CA ALA A 311 -3.88 0.09 4.98
C ALA A 311 -3.02 -0.33 6.18
N ILE A 312 -2.06 -1.23 5.97
CA ILE A 312 -1.16 -1.74 7.03
C ILE A 312 -0.20 -0.67 7.52
N THR A 313 0.42 0.11 6.61
CA THR A 313 1.30 1.22 6.99
C THR A 313 0.52 2.27 7.78
N ILE A 314 -0.65 2.68 7.27
CA ILE A 314 -1.51 3.66 7.92
C ILE A 314 -1.96 3.19 9.31
N ALA A 315 -2.43 1.94 9.46
CA ALA A 315 -2.91 1.41 10.73
C ALA A 315 -1.80 1.25 11.77
N ASP A 316 -0.61 0.75 11.39
CA ASP A 316 0.51 0.62 12.34
C ASP A 316 1.07 1.99 12.76
N GLN A 317 1.03 3.00 11.87
CA GLN A 317 1.32 4.39 12.21
C GLN A 317 0.28 4.99 13.17
N ALA A 318 -1.01 4.71 12.98
CA ALA A 318 -2.06 5.12 13.92
C ALA A 318 -2.01 4.35 15.26
N GLY A 319 -1.26 3.24 15.33
CA GLY A 319 -1.25 2.32 16.46
C GLY A 319 -2.46 1.38 16.52
N ALA A 320 -3.28 1.32 15.47
CA ALA A 320 -4.44 0.46 15.40
C ALA A 320 -4.06 -1.01 15.06
N PRO A 321 -4.92 -1.99 15.40
CA PRO A 321 -4.96 -3.28 14.71
C PRO A 321 -5.77 -3.12 13.41
N VAL A 322 -5.46 -3.92 12.38
CA VAL A 322 -6.24 -3.92 11.12
C VAL A 322 -6.55 -5.34 10.67
N LEU A 323 -7.76 -5.55 10.14
CA LEU A 323 -8.20 -6.78 9.50
C LEU A 323 -8.43 -6.47 8.01
N ILE A 324 -7.68 -7.12 7.12
CA ILE A 324 -7.80 -6.93 5.67
C ILE A 324 -8.88 -7.89 5.16
N VAL A 325 -9.92 -7.33 4.53
CA VAL A 325 -11.11 -8.05 4.02
C VAL A 325 -11.49 -7.58 2.61
N PRO A 326 -11.94 -8.49 1.72
CA PRO A 326 -11.53 -9.89 1.62
C PRO A 326 -10.14 -9.99 0.94
N VAL A 327 -9.30 -10.94 1.36
CA VAL A 327 -7.99 -11.19 0.74
C VAL A 327 -8.17 -12.09 -0.49
N MET A 328 -7.91 -11.55 -1.68
CA MET A 328 -8.22 -12.20 -2.96
C MET A 328 -6.97 -12.60 -3.76
N SER A 329 -5.79 -12.05 -3.47
CA SER A 329 -4.55 -12.31 -4.21
C SER A 329 -3.35 -12.78 -3.38
N LYS A 330 -2.39 -13.41 -4.08
CA LYS A 330 -1.09 -13.80 -3.52
C LYS A 330 -0.32 -12.59 -3.03
N SER A 331 -0.19 -11.55 -3.87
CA SER A 331 0.55 -10.34 -3.52
C SER A 331 0.00 -9.66 -2.25
N SER A 332 -1.33 -9.64 -2.06
CA SER A 332 -1.96 -9.16 -0.82
C SER A 332 -1.58 -10.01 0.40
N ALA A 333 -1.66 -11.34 0.29
CA ALA A 333 -1.28 -12.25 1.37
C ALA A 333 0.23 -12.22 1.70
N GLU A 334 1.11 -12.02 0.72
CA GLU A 334 2.55 -11.82 0.91
C GLU A 334 2.86 -10.54 1.70
N VAL A 335 2.18 -9.43 1.38
CA VAL A 335 2.26 -8.17 2.13
C VAL A 335 1.81 -8.35 3.58
N ILE A 336 0.70 -9.07 3.81
CA ILE A 336 0.20 -9.39 5.17
C ILE A 336 1.22 -10.25 5.94
N SER A 337 1.79 -11.29 5.32
CA SER A 337 2.82 -12.13 5.95
C SER A 337 4.08 -11.34 6.31
N ALA A 338 4.57 -10.49 5.41
CA ALA A 338 5.73 -9.62 5.65
C ALA A 338 5.48 -8.66 6.83
N ALA A 339 4.33 -8.00 6.85
CA ALA A 339 3.93 -7.11 7.94
C ALA A 339 3.85 -7.83 9.30
N ARG A 340 3.32 -9.06 9.33
CA ARG A 340 3.24 -9.89 10.55
C ARG A 340 4.62 -10.33 11.04
N ARG A 341 5.53 -10.70 10.13
CA ARG A 341 6.93 -11.02 10.45
C ARG A 341 7.67 -9.81 11.04
N ASN A 342 7.33 -8.60 10.60
CA ASN A 342 7.83 -7.34 11.16
C ASN A 342 7.06 -6.87 12.43
N GLY A 343 6.26 -7.74 13.04
CA GLY A 343 5.59 -7.49 14.32
C GLY A 343 4.34 -6.61 14.26
N LYS A 344 3.84 -6.26 13.07
CA LYS A 344 2.62 -5.44 12.91
C LYS A 344 1.37 -6.24 13.27
N ILE A 345 0.39 -5.57 13.88
CA ILE A 345 -0.85 -6.20 14.35
C ILE A 345 -1.89 -6.17 13.22
N VAL A 346 -1.59 -6.89 12.13
CA VAL A 346 -2.50 -7.13 11.01
C VAL A 346 -3.04 -8.56 11.01
N PHE A 347 -4.31 -8.67 10.65
CA PHE A 347 -5.03 -9.90 10.35
C PHE A 347 -5.48 -9.91 8.89
N GLY A 348 -5.66 -11.09 8.30
CA GLY A 348 -6.18 -11.24 6.94
C GLY A 348 -7.22 -12.35 6.83
N GLU A 349 -8.26 -12.06 6.03
CA GLU A 349 -9.43 -12.92 5.83
C GLU A 349 -9.67 -13.19 4.32
N PRO A 350 -9.14 -14.29 3.77
CA PRO A 350 -9.58 -14.79 2.47
C PRO A 350 -10.97 -15.41 2.58
N ILE A 351 -11.70 -15.47 1.47
CA ILE A 351 -13.10 -15.93 1.45
C ILE A 351 -13.29 -17.24 0.69
N ALA A 352 -14.42 -17.91 0.94
CA ALA A 352 -14.79 -19.17 0.29
C ALA A 352 -14.60 -19.14 -1.25
N ALA A 353 -14.95 -18.03 -1.91
CA ALA A 353 -14.75 -17.88 -3.36
C ALA A 353 -13.25 -17.96 -3.74
N SER A 354 -12.40 -17.13 -3.12
CA SER A 354 -10.95 -17.08 -3.37
C SER A 354 -10.18 -18.35 -2.97
N LEU A 355 -10.73 -19.17 -2.06
CA LEU A 355 -10.17 -20.45 -1.63
C LEU A 355 -10.70 -21.64 -2.45
N GLY A 356 -11.88 -21.49 -3.07
CA GLY A 356 -12.58 -22.55 -3.80
C GLY A 356 -12.37 -22.55 -5.31
N THR A 357 -12.26 -21.37 -5.93
CA THR A 357 -12.28 -21.17 -7.39
C THR A 357 -11.41 -19.97 -7.81
N ASP A 358 -11.21 -19.77 -9.11
CA ASP A 358 -10.34 -18.73 -9.68
C ASP A 358 -11.08 -17.79 -10.66
N GLY A 359 -10.36 -16.80 -11.18
CA GLY A 359 -10.89 -15.75 -12.05
C GLY A 359 -11.13 -16.13 -13.51
N THR A 360 -10.73 -17.33 -13.97
CA THR A 360 -10.86 -17.73 -15.39
C THR A 360 -12.31 -17.74 -15.86
N HIS A 361 -13.27 -17.91 -14.95
CA HIS A 361 -14.72 -17.80 -15.20
C HIS A 361 -15.14 -16.48 -15.84
N GLN A 362 -14.43 -15.37 -15.60
CA GLN A 362 -14.76 -14.06 -16.18
C GLN A 362 -14.57 -14.02 -17.71
N TRP A 363 -13.68 -14.86 -18.26
CA TRP A 363 -13.48 -15.02 -19.71
C TRP A 363 -14.43 -16.04 -20.35
N ASN A 364 -15.42 -16.57 -19.63
CA ASN A 364 -16.41 -17.49 -20.20
C ASN A 364 -17.25 -16.79 -21.29
N LYS A 365 -17.47 -17.48 -22.41
CA LYS A 365 -18.33 -17.02 -23.52
C LYS A 365 -19.79 -16.81 -23.10
N CYS A 366 -20.27 -17.57 -22.12
CA CYS A 366 -21.57 -17.34 -21.52
C CYS A 366 -21.50 -16.11 -20.61
N TRP A 367 -22.07 -14.98 -21.06
CA TRP A 367 -22.11 -13.74 -20.27
C TRP A 367 -22.72 -13.96 -18.87
N ARG A 368 -23.80 -14.75 -18.76
CA ARG A 368 -24.44 -15.08 -17.46
C ARG A 368 -23.49 -15.81 -16.51
N HIS A 369 -22.68 -16.75 -17.01
CA HIS A 369 -21.67 -17.43 -16.19
C HIS A 369 -20.62 -16.45 -15.69
N ALA A 370 -20.07 -15.64 -16.59
CA ALA A 370 -19.02 -14.68 -16.26
C ALA A 370 -19.51 -13.62 -15.25
N ALA A 371 -20.71 -13.07 -15.44
CA ALA A 371 -21.32 -12.09 -14.54
C ALA A 371 -21.66 -12.65 -13.14
N GLY A 372 -22.01 -13.94 -13.06
CA GLY A 372 -22.22 -14.64 -11.78
C GLY A 372 -20.98 -14.68 -10.88
N HIS A 373 -19.77 -14.53 -11.45
CA HIS A 373 -18.50 -14.54 -10.71
C HIS A 373 -17.94 -13.13 -10.42
N VAL A 374 -18.71 -12.06 -10.70
CA VAL A 374 -18.29 -10.67 -10.47
C VAL A 374 -18.51 -10.27 -9.01
N MET A 375 -17.41 -10.05 -8.28
CA MET A 375 -17.33 -9.52 -6.91
C MET A 375 -16.08 -8.63 -6.74
N GLY A 376 -16.02 -7.79 -5.69
CA GLY A 376 -14.92 -6.83 -5.49
C GLY A 376 -14.16 -7.06 -4.18
N PRO A 377 -12.82 -7.24 -4.19
CA PRO A 377 -11.93 -7.35 -5.35
C PRO A 377 -12.21 -8.60 -6.21
N PRO A 378 -11.75 -8.63 -7.47
CA PRO A 378 -12.04 -9.74 -8.39
C PRO A 378 -11.28 -11.04 -8.04
N LEU A 379 -11.90 -12.17 -8.38
CA LEU A 379 -11.22 -13.47 -8.44
C LEU A 379 -10.05 -13.43 -9.44
N ARG A 380 -8.89 -13.98 -9.04
CA ARG A 380 -7.63 -13.85 -9.79
C ARG A 380 -7.49 -14.92 -10.88
N PRO A 381 -7.07 -14.56 -12.12
CA PRO A 381 -7.02 -15.50 -13.25
C PRO A 381 -5.88 -16.53 -13.15
N ASP A 382 -4.95 -16.40 -12.20
CA ASP A 382 -3.96 -17.44 -11.89
C ASP A 382 -4.62 -18.56 -11.06
N PRO A 383 -4.79 -19.78 -11.61
CA PRO A 383 -5.50 -20.88 -10.95
C PRO A 383 -4.74 -21.48 -9.76
N THR A 384 -3.50 -21.05 -9.50
CA THR A 384 -2.73 -21.43 -8.31
C THR A 384 -2.97 -20.49 -7.12
N THR A 385 -3.69 -19.38 -7.31
CA THR A 385 -4.05 -18.43 -6.24
C THR A 385 -4.80 -19.08 -5.07
N PRO A 386 -5.86 -19.89 -5.30
CA PRO A 386 -6.60 -20.50 -4.18
C PRO A 386 -5.72 -21.45 -3.36
N GLY A 387 -4.88 -22.23 -4.03
CA GLY A 387 -3.90 -23.10 -3.38
C GLY A 387 -2.92 -22.35 -2.49
N CYS A 388 -2.45 -21.18 -2.94
CA CYS A 388 -1.51 -20.33 -2.21
C CYS A 388 -2.17 -19.61 -1.01
N LEU A 389 -3.39 -19.09 -1.18
CA LEU A 389 -4.16 -18.51 -0.07
C LEU A 389 -4.46 -19.54 1.02
N LEU A 390 -4.73 -20.79 0.64
CA LEU A 390 -4.88 -21.91 1.59
C LEU A 390 -3.57 -22.22 2.33
N ASP A 391 -2.39 -22.07 1.72
CA ASP A 391 -1.11 -22.26 2.42
C ASP A 391 -0.87 -21.18 3.47
N PHE A 392 -1.11 -19.90 3.14
CA PHE A 392 -1.05 -18.81 4.12
C PHE A 392 -2.09 -18.95 5.25
N LEU A 393 -3.29 -19.45 4.93
CA LEU A 393 -4.35 -19.74 5.91
C LEU A 393 -3.99 -20.95 6.79
N SER A 394 -3.22 -21.92 6.28
CA SER A 394 -2.69 -23.06 7.04
C SER A 394 -1.55 -22.64 7.96
N ASN A 395 -0.60 -21.85 7.46
CA ASN A 395 0.58 -21.33 8.16
C ASN A 395 0.28 -20.23 9.20
N ASN A 396 -0.96 -19.74 9.26
CA ASN A 396 -1.41 -18.67 10.17
C ASN A 396 -0.84 -17.27 9.84
N ASP A 397 -0.42 -17.06 8.59
CA ASP A 397 -0.23 -15.75 7.95
C ASP A 397 -1.57 -15.06 7.64
N LEU A 398 -2.61 -15.86 7.32
CA LEU A 398 -4.04 -15.49 7.32
C LEU A 398 -4.74 -16.26 8.47
N GLN A 399 -5.77 -15.69 9.11
CA GLN A 399 -6.22 -16.16 10.44
C GLN A 399 -7.65 -16.72 10.48
N LEU A 400 -8.53 -16.23 9.62
CA LEU A 400 -9.95 -16.59 9.58
C LEU A 400 -10.45 -16.51 8.13
N THR A 401 -11.68 -16.96 7.87
CA THR A 401 -12.25 -16.96 6.52
C THR A 401 -13.77 -16.86 6.51
N ALA A 402 -14.29 -15.95 5.69
CA ALA A 402 -15.72 -15.64 5.53
C ALA A 402 -16.29 -16.15 4.19
N SER A 403 -17.58 -15.93 3.96
CA SER A 403 -18.19 -16.14 2.64
C SER A 403 -18.27 -14.88 1.78
N ASP A 404 -18.36 -13.69 2.38
CA ASP A 404 -18.69 -12.42 1.70
C ASP A 404 -20.03 -12.49 0.93
N ASN A 405 -21.02 -13.19 1.52
CA ASN A 405 -22.26 -13.55 0.85
C ASN A 405 -23.12 -12.30 0.54
N CYS A 406 -23.11 -11.91 -0.73
CA CYS A 406 -23.86 -10.79 -1.29
C CYS A 406 -24.44 -11.22 -2.65
N THR A 407 -25.64 -11.79 -2.64
CA THR A 407 -26.22 -12.48 -3.80
C THR A 407 -27.00 -11.53 -4.71
N PHE A 408 -26.89 -11.69 -6.03
CA PHE A 408 -27.74 -11.00 -7.00
C PHE A 408 -28.13 -11.96 -8.11
N ASN A 409 -29.42 -12.08 -8.44
CA ASN A 409 -29.90 -12.90 -9.56
C ASN A 409 -29.35 -12.42 -10.91
N ALA A 410 -29.36 -13.30 -11.92
CA ALA A 410 -28.77 -12.99 -13.23
C ALA A 410 -29.41 -11.80 -13.97
N ASP A 411 -30.68 -11.47 -13.70
CA ASP A 411 -31.40 -10.30 -14.23
C ASP A 411 -31.00 -8.99 -13.52
N GLN A 412 -30.66 -9.08 -12.22
CA GLN A 412 -30.03 -8.02 -11.44
C GLN A 412 -28.58 -7.78 -11.90
N LYS A 413 -27.81 -8.86 -12.13
CA LYS A 413 -26.46 -8.78 -12.72
C LYS A 413 -26.49 -8.11 -14.10
N ALA A 414 -27.54 -8.35 -14.89
CA ALA A 414 -27.68 -7.86 -16.27
C ALA A 414 -27.86 -6.34 -16.42
N LEU A 415 -27.96 -5.58 -15.31
CA LEU A 415 -27.82 -4.11 -15.33
C LEU A 415 -26.52 -3.68 -16.02
N GLY A 416 -25.42 -4.40 -15.78
CA GLY A 416 -24.13 -4.15 -16.42
C GLY A 416 -23.81 -5.01 -17.63
N LYS A 417 -24.82 -5.47 -18.39
CA LYS A 417 -24.59 -6.30 -19.59
C LYS A 417 -23.79 -5.60 -20.69
N ASP A 418 -23.99 -4.28 -20.83
CA ASP A 418 -23.36 -3.41 -21.84
C ASP A 418 -22.24 -2.54 -21.22
N ASP A 419 -22.03 -2.63 -19.90
CA ASP A 419 -21.04 -1.88 -19.12
C ASP A 419 -20.75 -2.62 -17.81
N PHE A 420 -19.63 -3.35 -17.75
CA PHE A 420 -19.26 -4.16 -16.58
C PHE A 420 -19.22 -3.39 -15.25
N ARG A 421 -19.04 -2.05 -15.27
CA ARG A 421 -19.04 -1.19 -14.08
C ARG A 421 -20.40 -1.12 -13.39
N GLN A 422 -21.47 -1.57 -14.07
CA GLN A 422 -22.84 -1.57 -13.57
C GLN A 422 -23.31 -2.99 -13.18
N ILE A 423 -22.43 -4.00 -13.21
CA ILE A 423 -22.74 -5.34 -12.68
C ILE A 423 -22.62 -5.29 -11.15
N PRO A 424 -23.70 -5.46 -10.37
CA PRO A 424 -23.61 -5.46 -8.90
C PRO A 424 -22.61 -6.51 -8.41
N HIS A 425 -21.59 -6.06 -7.67
CA HIS A 425 -20.52 -6.92 -7.15
C HIS A 425 -21.04 -7.82 -6.02
N GLY A 426 -20.81 -9.13 -6.10
CA GLY A 426 -21.14 -10.05 -5.01
C GLY A 426 -21.41 -11.47 -5.51
N VAL A 427 -21.18 -12.45 -4.64
CA VAL A 427 -21.35 -13.89 -4.92
C VAL A 427 -22.09 -14.59 -3.78
N ASN A 428 -22.57 -15.80 -4.05
CA ASN A 428 -23.14 -16.69 -3.04
C ASN A 428 -22.01 -17.48 -2.34
N GLY A 429 -22.17 -17.82 -1.05
CA GLY A 429 -21.18 -18.68 -0.38
C GLY A 429 -21.48 -19.12 1.05
N VAL A 430 -22.45 -18.55 1.76
CA VAL A 430 -22.65 -18.79 3.21
C VAL A 430 -22.99 -20.25 3.55
N GLU A 431 -23.66 -20.96 2.64
CA GLU A 431 -24.00 -22.38 2.76
C GLU A 431 -22.85 -23.33 2.37
N ASP A 432 -21.97 -22.89 1.47
CA ASP A 432 -20.93 -23.75 0.87
C ASP A 432 -19.58 -23.61 1.58
N ARG A 433 -19.35 -22.48 2.28
CA ARG A 433 -18.09 -22.11 2.96
C ARG A 433 -17.43 -23.28 3.69
N MET A 434 -18.15 -23.94 4.60
CA MET A 434 -17.59 -25.00 5.44
C MET A 434 -17.13 -26.22 4.61
N SER A 435 -17.94 -26.69 3.66
CA SER A 435 -17.59 -27.85 2.82
C SER A 435 -16.50 -27.52 1.78
N VAL A 436 -16.51 -26.30 1.21
CA VAL A 436 -15.46 -25.86 0.28
C VAL A 436 -14.11 -25.75 0.99
N ILE A 437 -14.05 -25.15 2.18
CA ILE A 437 -12.80 -25.06 2.96
C ILE A 437 -12.36 -26.45 3.47
N TRP A 438 -13.30 -27.34 3.82
CA TRP A 438 -12.96 -28.70 4.20
C TRP A 438 -12.35 -29.49 3.04
N GLU A 439 -12.98 -29.45 1.85
CA GLU A 439 -12.47 -30.13 0.65
C GLU A 439 -11.09 -29.57 0.24
N LYS A 440 -10.99 -28.25 0.10
CA LYS A 440 -9.78 -27.59 -0.41
C LYS A 440 -8.65 -27.51 0.61
N GLY A 441 -8.95 -27.48 1.91
CA GLY A 441 -7.98 -27.38 3.01
C GLY A 441 -7.67 -28.70 3.70
N VAL A 442 -8.68 -29.45 4.14
CA VAL A 442 -8.51 -30.65 4.99
C VAL A 442 -8.41 -31.93 4.16
N HIS A 443 -9.33 -32.15 3.22
CA HIS A 443 -9.31 -33.34 2.35
C HIS A 443 -8.08 -33.34 1.42
N SER A 444 -7.64 -32.16 0.96
CA SER A 444 -6.39 -31.98 0.22
C SER A 444 -5.11 -32.19 1.04
N GLY A 445 -5.20 -32.19 2.37
CA GLY A 445 -4.05 -32.32 3.28
C GLY A 445 -3.24 -31.05 3.52
N LYS A 446 -3.74 -29.85 3.16
CA LYS A 446 -3.07 -28.56 3.46
C LYS A 446 -3.15 -28.16 4.94
N MET A 447 -4.26 -28.49 5.61
CA MET A 447 -4.45 -28.25 7.05
C MET A 447 -5.16 -29.41 7.74
N ASP A 448 -5.04 -29.50 9.07
CA ASP A 448 -5.81 -30.47 9.86
C ASP A 448 -7.18 -29.93 10.31
N ALA A 449 -7.98 -30.81 10.92
CA ALA A 449 -9.32 -30.47 11.40
C ALA A 449 -9.34 -29.46 12.57
N CYS A 450 -8.26 -29.36 13.36
CA CYS A 450 -8.14 -28.37 14.44
C CYS A 450 -7.88 -26.99 13.82
N ARG A 451 -6.99 -26.90 12.82
CA ARG A 451 -6.75 -25.66 12.06
C ARG A 451 -8.00 -25.23 11.28
N PHE A 452 -8.76 -26.16 10.72
CA PHE A 452 -10.07 -25.88 10.12
C PHE A 452 -11.03 -25.22 11.12
N VAL A 453 -11.19 -25.79 12.32
CA VAL A 453 -12.01 -25.18 13.39
C VAL A 453 -11.48 -23.80 13.80
N ALA A 454 -10.16 -23.63 13.85
CA ALA A 454 -9.52 -22.36 14.17
C ALA A 454 -9.90 -21.26 13.18
N VAL A 455 -9.83 -21.51 11.87
CA VAL A 455 -10.07 -20.48 10.84
C VAL A 455 -11.56 -20.27 10.51
N THR A 456 -12.41 -21.27 10.72
CA THR A 456 -13.86 -21.18 10.46
C THR A 456 -14.70 -20.71 11.66
N SER A 457 -14.14 -20.73 12.89
CA SER A 457 -14.89 -20.32 14.09
C SER A 457 -14.03 -19.66 15.17
N THR A 458 -12.89 -20.24 15.58
CA THR A 458 -12.25 -19.82 16.84
C THR A 458 -11.47 -18.51 16.73
N ALA A 459 -10.83 -18.25 15.59
CA ALA A 459 -10.13 -17.00 15.33
C ALA A 459 -11.11 -15.82 15.28
N ALA A 460 -12.24 -15.98 14.58
CA ALA A 460 -13.35 -15.03 14.60
C ALA A 460 -13.84 -14.79 16.04
N ALA A 461 -14.13 -15.84 16.81
CA ALA A 461 -14.59 -15.69 18.19
C ALA A 461 -13.59 -14.93 19.10
N LYS A 462 -12.28 -15.09 18.85
CA LYS A 462 -11.20 -14.40 19.58
C LYS A 462 -11.02 -12.94 19.14
N ILE A 463 -11.24 -12.62 17.87
CA ILE A 463 -11.18 -11.25 17.33
C ILE A 463 -12.40 -10.44 17.77
N PHE A 464 -13.61 -10.96 17.56
CA PHE A 464 -14.87 -10.29 17.88
C PHE A 464 -15.29 -10.40 19.37
N ASN A 465 -14.40 -10.91 20.23
CA ASN A 465 -14.55 -10.94 21.70
C ASN A 465 -15.77 -11.73 22.23
N ILE A 466 -16.04 -12.88 21.62
CA ILE A 466 -17.12 -13.83 22.00
C ILE A 466 -16.59 -15.22 22.37
N TYR A 467 -15.27 -15.44 22.33
CA TYR A 467 -14.61 -16.64 22.85
C TYR A 467 -14.56 -16.63 24.39
N PRO A 468 -14.70 -17.79 25.09
CA PRO A 468 -14.97 -19.12 24.55
C PRO A 468 -16.47 -19.47 24.47
N LYS A 469 -17.39 -18.51 24.59
CA LYS A 469 -18.84 -18.78 24.51
C LYS A 469 -19.20 -19.40 23.15
N LYS A 470 -18.68 -18.82 22.06
CA LYS A 470 -18.73 -19.39 20.72
C LYS A 470 -17.32 -19.74 20.21
N GLY A 471 -17.25 -20.54 19.16
CA GLY A 471 -15.99 -20.98 18.54
C GLY A 471 -15.15 -21.95 19.38
N ARG A 472 -15.75 -22.60 20.40
CA ARG A 472 -15.12 -23.68 21.19
C ARG A 472 -16.17 -24.59 21.82
N ILE A 473 -15.89 -25.90 21.84
CA ILE A 473 -16.64 -26.88 22.62
C ILE A 473 -16.01 -26.95 24.03
N ALA A 474 -16.64 -26.30 25.00
CA ALA A 474 -16.27 -26.35 26.41
C ALA A 474 -17.50 -26.24 27.33
N VAL A 475 -17.35 -26.63 28.61
CA VAL A 475 -18.42 -26.45 29.60
C VAL A 475 -18.63 -24.96 29.87
N GLY A 476 -19.89 -24.51 29.76
CA GLY A 476 -20.27 -23.11 29.85
C GLY A 476 -20.28 -22.35 28.51
N SER A 477 -19.87 -22.98 27.42
CA SER A 477 -20.05 -22.44 26.05
C SER A 477 -21.49 -22.61 25.57
N ASP A 478 -21.88 -21.77 24.61
CA ASP A 478 -23.16 -21.84 23.91
C ASP A 478 -23.22 -23.15 23.11
N ALA A 479 -24.39 -23.79 23.05
CA ALA A 479 -24.60 -25.03 22.32
C ALA A 479 -24.84 -24.78 20.82
N ASP A 480 -23.85 -24.15 20.18
CA ASP A 480 -23.75 -23.92 18.73
C ASP A 480 -22.72 -24.91 18.15
N LEU A 481 -23.21 -26.04 17.65
CA LEU A 481 -22.40 -27.23 17.33
C LEU A 481 -22.80 -27.85 15.99
N VAL A 482 -21.82 -28.45 15.32
CA VAL A 482 -22.05 -29.26 14.11
C VAL A 482 -21.50 -30.66 14.33
N ILE A 483 -22.32 -31.68 14.02
CA ILE A 483 -21.87 -33.06 13.87
C ILE A 483 -21.57 -33.26 12.39
N TRP A 484 -20.28 -33.36 12.09
CA TRP A 484 -19.71 -33.33 10.74
C TRP A 484 -19.29 -34.74 10.30
N ASP A 485 -19.75 -35.18 9.13
CA ASP A 485 -19.26 -36.41 8.52
C ASP A 485 -18.13 -36.09 7.53
N PRO A 486 -16.86 -36.39 7.86
CA PRO A 486 -15.72 -36.10 6.99
C PRO A 486 -15.65 -37.01 5.75
N ASN A 487 -16.46 -38.08 5.67
CA ASN A 487 -16.41 -39.09 4.60
C ASN A 487 -17.60 -39.02 3.63
N GLN A 488 -18.70 -38.37 4.03
CA GLN A 488 -19.86 -38.20 3.15
C GLN A 488 -19.60 -37.06 2.16
N THR A 489 -19.96 -37.30 0.89
CA THR A 489 -19.78 -36.35 -0.22
C THR A 489 -21.09 -35.62 -0.53
N ARG A 490 -21.02 -34.30 -0.70
CA ARG A 490 -22.06 -33.45 -1.31
C ARG A 490 -21.61 -33.04 -2.72
N LYS A 491 -22.54 -32.92 -3.66
CA LYS A 491 -22.33 -32.16 -4.90
C LYS A 491 -23.06 -30.81 -4.75
N ILE A 492 -22.35 -29.70 -4.92
CA ILE A 492 -22.93 -28.36 -4.81
C ILE A 492 -23.74 -28.07 -6.08
N SER A 493 -24.95 -27.54 -5.93
CA SER A 493 -25.78 -27.07 -7.05
C SER A 493 -26.83 -26.07 -6.60
N ALA A 494 -27.06 -25.03 -7.41
CA ALA A 494 -28.15 -24.07 -7.24
C ALA A 494 -29.55 -24.71 -7.27
N GLN A 495 -29.69 -25.94 -7.78
CA GLN A 495 -30.95 -26.69 -7.70
C GLN A 495 -31.23 -27.26 -6.30
N THR A 496 -30.28 -27.14 -5.36
CA THR A 496 -30.29 -27.84 -4.06
C THR A 496 -29.85 -27.00 -2.86
N HIS A 497 -29.36 -25.77 -3.06
CA HIS A 497 -29.08 -24.83 -1.97
C HIS A 497 -30.35 -24.17 -1.42
N HIS A 498 -30.21 -23.46 -0.30
CA HIS A 498 -31.31 -22.86 0.46
C HIS A 498 -31.36 -21.32 0.36
N GLN A 499 -30.43 -20.73 -0.41
CA GLN A 499 -30.28 -19.31 -0.75
C GLN A 499 -31.34 -18.85 -1.77
N ALA A 500 -31.52 -17.53 -1.91
CA ALA A 500 -32.51 -16.91 -2.79
C ALA A 500 -32.01 -16.56 -4.21
N VAL A 501 -30.95 -17.20 -4.70
CA VAL A 501 -30.18 -16.78 -5.90
C VAL A 501 -30.10 -17.85 -6.99
N ASP A 502 -30.23 -17.46 -8.26
CA ASP A 502 -30.41 -18.36 -9.40
C ASP A 502 -29.10 -18.96 -9.99
N PHE A 503 -28.01 -18.99 -9.21
CA PHE A 503 -26.76 -19.67 -9.54
C PHE A 503 -25.94 -20.06 -8.28
N ASN A 504 -24.89 -20.85 -8.49
CA ASN A 504 -23.87 -21.12 -7.48
C ASN A 504 -22.46 -21.03 -8.11
N ILE A 505 -21.51 -20.31 -7.51
CA ILE A 505 -20.14 -20.18 -8.04
C ILE A 505 -19.31 -21.48 -7.97
N PHE A 506 -19.79 -22.48 -7.21
CA PHE A 506 -19.20 -23.81 -7.08
C PHE A 506 -20.06 -24.89 -7.76
N GLU A 507 -20.94 -24.52 -8.71
CA GLU A 507 -21.86 -25.43 -9.40
C GLU A 507 -21.16 -26.70 -9.92
N GLY A 508 -21.62 -27.86 -9.43
CA GLY A 508 -21.09 -29.17 -9.77
C GLY A 508 -19.84 -29.61 -9.00
N MET A 509 -19.28 -28.78 -8.12
CA MET A 509 -18.17 -29.18 -7.24
C MET A 509 -18.59 -30.31 -6.31
N GLU A 510 -17.76 -31.33 -6.18
CA GLU A 510 -17.93 -32.41 -5.22
C GLU A 510 -17.04 -32.13 -4.01
N CYS A 511 -17.63 -32.17 -2.81
CA CYS A 511 -16.97 -31.88 -1.55
C CYS A 511 -17.25 -32.99 -0.55
N HIS A 512 -16.20 -33.53 0.05
CA HIS A 512 -16.28 -34.32 1.27
C HIS A 512 -16.48 -33.39 2.47
N GLY A 513 -17.02 -33.91 3.56
CA GLY A 513 -17.31 -33.10 4.74
C GLY A 513 -18.66 -32.40 4.60
N VAL A 514 -19.65 -32.91 5.33
CA VAL A 514 -21.01 -32.33 5.37
C VAL A 514 -21.54 -32.23 6.80
N PRO A 515 -22.40 -31.24 7.09
CA PRO A 515 -23.11 -31.16 8.37
C PRO A 515 -24.27 -32.18 8.39
N LEU A 516 -24.13 -33.25 9.17
CA LEU A 516 -25.21 -34.23 9.40
C LEU A 516 -26.25 -33.69 10.40
N PHE A 517 -25.76 -33.04 11.46
CA PHE A 517 -26.60 -32.33 12.42
C PHE A 517 -26.01 -30.95 12.67
N VAL A 518 -26.88 -29.95 12.76
CA VAL A 518 -26.51 -28.58 13.15
C VAL A 518 -27.41 -28.20 14.30
N ILE A 519 -26.80 -27.72 15.36
CA ILE A 519 -27.42 -27.33 16.61
C ILE A 519 -27.09 -25.86 16.81
N THR A 520 -28.09 -25.01 17.01
CA THR A 520 -27.87 -23.60 17.41
C THR A 520 -28.75 -23.25 18.61
N ASN A 521 -28.21 -22.48 19.55
CA ASN A 521 -28.86 -22.23 20.85
C ASN A 521 -29.34 -23.50 21.56
N GLY A 522 -28.72 -24.66 21.31
CA GLY A 522 -29.13 -25.98 21.81
C GLY A 522 -30.32 -26.64 21.09
N HIS A 523 -30.86 -26.04 20.02
CA HIS A 523 -31.92 -26.60 19.19
C HIS A 523 -31.35 -27.29 17.94
N VAL A 524 -31.76 -28.53 17.67
CA VAL A 524 -31.39 -29.27 16.45
C VAL A 524 -32.16 -28.69 15.26
N VAL A 525 -31.46 -27.99 14.36
CA VAL A 525 -32.03 -27.30 13.19
C VAL A 525 -31.65 -27.94 11.85
N VAL A 526 -30.58 -28.75 11.81
CA VAL A 526 -30.38 -29.76 10.76
C VAL A 526 -30.33 -31.12 11.43
N ASP A 527 -31.06 -32.08 10.86
CA ASP A 527 -31.40 -33.34 11.49
C ASP A 527 -31.29 -34.47 10.45
N GLU A 528 -30.18 -35.20 10.44
CA GLU A 528 -29.77 -36.14 9.38
C GLU A 528 -29.78 -35.49 7.98
N GLY A 529 -29.19 -34.29 7.89
CA GLY A 529 -29.15 -33.47 6.67
C GLY A 529 -30.49 -32.83 6.28
N GLN A 530 -31.58 -33.04 7.03
CA GLN A 530 -32.87 -32.38 6.80
C GLN A 530 -32.96 -31.08 7.60
N LEU A 531 -33.06 -29.94 6.91
CA LEU A 531 -33.18 -28.61 7.50
C LEU A 531 -34.60 -28.37 8.06
N LYS A 532 -34.68 -28.08 9.37
CA LYS A 532 -35.89 -27.88 10.17
C LYS A 532 -35.75 -26.59 10.98
N VAL A 533 -35.87 -25.46 10.31
CA VAL A 533 -35.61 -24.13 10.88
C VAL A 533 -36.90 -23.39 11.23
N THR A 534 -36.83 -22.39 12.11
CA THR A 534 -37.92 -21.47 12.42
C THR A 534 -37.38 -20.04 12.43
N GLN A 535 -38.11 -19.14 11.78
CA GLN A 535 -37.79 -17.72 11.69
C GLN A 535 -37.75 -17.07 13.09
N GLY A 536 -36.74 -16.25 13.37
CA GLY A 536 -36.59 -15.59 14.68
C GLY A 536 -36.05 -16.47 15.82
N LEU A 537 -35.48 -17.64 15.51
CA LEU A 537 -34.77 -18.49 16.48
C LEU A 537 -33.43 -17.88 16.94
N GLY A 538 -32.79 -17.11 16.06
CA GLY A 538 -31.50 -16.46 16.29
C GLY A 538 -31.56 -15.24 17.19
N ARG A 539 -30.44 -14.93 17.86
CA ARG A 539 -30.32 -13.82 18.81
C ARG A 539 -29.22 -12.83 18.40
N PHE A 540 -29.40 -11.57 18.73
CA PHE A 540 -28.32 -10.58 18.62
C PHE A 540 -27.27 -10.82 19.72
N VAL A 541 -26.00 -10.89 19.33
CA VAL A 541 -24.85 -11.17 20.21
C VAL A 541 -23.91 -9.96 20.19
N PRO A 542 -23.95 -9.08 21.22
CA PRO A 542 -23.10 -7.89 21.25
C PRO A 542 -21.61 -8.28 21.34
N THR A 543 -20.80 -7.74 20.44
CA THR A 543 -19.36 -8.00 20.36
C THR A 543 -18.63 -6.89 21.13
N SER A 544 -18.19 -7.20 22.35
CA SER A 544 -17.65 -6.17 23.27
C SER A 544 -16.23 -5.70 22.89
N CYS A 545 -15.92 -4.43 23.11
CA CYS A 545 -14.62 -3.84 22.75
C CYS A 545 -13.43 -4.38 23.57
N ASN A 546 -12.21 -4.04 23.15
CA ASN A 546 -10.95 -4.38 23.82
C ASN A 546 -10.65 -5.89 23.94
N ALA A 547 -10.90 -6.66 22.88
CA ALA A 547 -10.61 -8.10 22.81
C ALA A 547 -9.17 -8.41 23.24
N GLU A 548 -8.98 -9.20 24.32
CA GLU A 548 -7.68 -9.43 24.95
C GLU A 548 -6.66 -10.05 23.97
N ALA A 549 -7.12 -10.96 23.10
CA ALA A 549 -6.31 -11.62 22.07
C ALA A 549 -5.64 -10.65 21.06
N VAL A 550 -6.19 -9.43 20.93
CA VAL A 550 -5.70 -8.35 20.07
C VAL A 550 -5.04 -7.25 20.92
N TYR A 551 -5.82 -6.62 21.82
CA TYR A 551 -5.42 -5.44 22.59
C TYR A 551 -4.38 -5.74 23.68
N GLY A 552 -4.25 -6.99 24.14
CA GLY A 552 -3.15 -7.40 25.01
C GLY A 552 -1.78 -7.27 24.33
N ARG A 553 -1.71 -7.56 23.02
CA ARG A 553 -0.48 -7.41 22.21
C ARG A 553 -0.16 -5.94 21.94
N MET A 554 -1.19 -5.13 21.65
CA MET A 554 -1.06 -3.69 21.43
C MET A 554 -0.41 -3.03 22.64
N LYS A 555 -0.94 -3.23 23.85
CA LYS A 555 -0.37 -2.65 25.09
C LYS A 555 1.14 -2.95 25.27
N ALA A 556 1.58 -4.15 24.91
CA ALA A 556 3.00 -4.52 24.93
C ALA A 556 3.82 -3.80 23.83
N ARG A 557 3.34 -3.81 22.58
CA ARG A 557 3.95 -3.09 21.44
C ARG A 557 4.09 -1.60 21.73
N ASP A 558 3.02 -0.98 22.21
CA ASP A 558 2.91 0.47 22.38
C ASP A 558 3.78 0.97 23.55
N SER A 559 3.93 0.14 24.58
CA SER A 559 4.91 0.37 25.66
C SER A 559 6.36 0.26 25.18
N ALA A 560 6.65 -0.65 24.24
CA ALA A 560 7.98 -0.83 23.68
C ALA A 560 8.34 0.19 22.58
N ARG A 561 7.34 0.77 21.91
CA ARG A 561 7.46 1.83 20.89
C ARG A 561 7.21 3.25 21.44
N ALA A 562 7.25 3.45 22.75
CA ALA A 562 7.04 4.76 23.36
C ALA A 562 8.14 5.75 22.91
N PRO A 563 7.82 6.82 22.16
CA PRO A 563 8.84 7.72 21.62
C PRO A 563 9.35 8.64 22.74
N ALA A 564 10.67 8.83 22.77
CA ALA A 564 11.35 9.68 23.75
C ALA A 564 12.09 10.82 23.04
N ALA A 565 11.92 12.04 23.53
CA ALA A 565 12.76 13.17 23.13
C ALA A 565 14.20 12.96 23.64
N VAL A 566 15.18 13.39 22.86
CA VAL A 566 16.58 13.44 23.31
C VAL A 566 16.80 14.72 24.10
N ASP A 567 17.23 14.58 25.35
CA ASP A 567 17.61 15.71 26.21
C ASP A 567 18.84 16.43 25.62
N ARG A 568 18.76 17.76 25.49
CA ARG A 568 19.76 18.60 24.82
C ARG A 568 19.86 19.99 25.44
N GLU A 569 21.07 20.53 25.44
CA GLU A 569 21.30 21.94 25.72
C GLU A 569 20.64 22.83 24.65
N SER A 570 20.12 23.99 25.06
CA SER A 570 19.50 24.95 24.14
C SER A 570 20.52 25.49 23.15
N TYR A 571 20.20 25.45 21.84
CA TYR A 571 21.10 25.94 20.80
C TYR A 571 21.43 27.44 21.00
N SER A 572 22.73 27.72 21.17
CA SER A 572 23.27 29.05 21.50
C SER A 572 24.04 29.71 20.35
N GLY A 573 23.95 29.17 19.13
CA GLY A 573 24.63 29.70 17.94
C GLY A 573 23.80 30.76 17.20
N PRO A 574 24.32 31.30 16.09
CA PRO A 574 23.55 32.19 15.19
C PRO A 574 22.39 31.45 14.53
N VAL A 575 21.35 32.21 14.17
CA VAL A 575 20.17 31.76 13.42
C VAL A 575 19.98 32.72 12.24
N ALA A 576 19.77 32.19 11.04
CA ALA A 576 19.53 33.00 9.84
C ALA A 576 18.15 33.67 9.84
N GLU A 577 17.99 34.73 9.05
CA GLU A 577 16.68 35.36 8.78
C GLU A 577 15.95 34.63 7.65
N ILE A 578 14.60 34.63 7.72
CA ILE A 578 13.73 34.06 6.68
C ILE A 578 13.63 35.05 5.50
N GLN A 579 13.78 34.54 4.28
CA GLN A 579 13.79 35.33 3.05
C GLN A 579 12.46 35.24 2.30
N GLU A 580 11.89 36.38 1.91
CA GLU A 580 10.53 36.48 1.34
C GLU A 580 10.30 35.65 0.05
N ASN A 581 11.35 35.42 -0.73
CA ASN A 581 11.28 34.69 -2.00
C ASN A 581 11.52 33.17 -1.88
N ALA A 582 11.73 32.64 -0.66
CA ALA A 582 11.97 31.22 -0.44
C ALA A 582 10.68 30.42 -0.24
N ILE A 583 10.64 29.16 -0.68
CA ILE A 583 9.44 28.32 -0.57
C ILE A 583 9.22 27.89 0.88
N THR A 584 8.28 28.51 1.59
CA THR A 584 7.96 28.20 3.00
C THR A 584 6.83 27.19 3.12
N MET A 585 6.97 26.20 4.00
CA MET A 585 5.82 25.40 4.46
C MET A 585 4.95 26.27 5.40
N LYS A 586 3.62 26.21 5.22
CA LYS A 586 2.70 26.91 6.13
C LYS A 586 2.69 26.22 7.51
N PRO A 587 2.66 26.97 8.63
CA PRO A 587 2.39 26.38 9.94
C PRO A 587 1.01 25.73 9.94
N VAL A 588 0.92 24.51 10.46
CA VAL A 588 -0.37 23.88 10.77
C VAL A 588 -0.94 24.60 12.00
N GLU A 589 -1.92 25.48 11.80
CA GLU A 589 -2.66 26.11 12.89
C GLU A 589 -3.48 25.04 13.63
N SER A 590 -3.04 24.70 14.85
CA SER A 590 -3.81 23.82 15.72
C SER A 590 -5.10 24.51 16.16
N GLY A 591 -6.25 24.02 15.71
CA GLY A 591 -7.59 24.49 16.08
C GLY A 591 -8.00 24.23 17.54
N ILE A 592 -7.04 24.30 18.46
CA ILE A 592 -7.20 24.10 19.91
C ILE A 592 -6.71 25.38 20.58
N THR A 593 -7.64 26.29 20.88
CA THR A 593 -7.37 27.56 21.57
C THR A 593 -7.06 27.33 23.05
N ALA A 594 -5.79 27.02 23.36
CA ALA A 594 -5.28 27.09 24.71
C ALA A 594 -5.39 28.54 25.24
N THR A 595 -6.00 28.72 26.40
CA THR A 595 -6.19 30.03 27.03
C THR A 595 -4.86 30.63 27.49
N GLN A 596 -4.54 31.83 27.02
CA GLN A 596 -3.40 32.60 27.53
C GLN A 596 -3.65 33.06 28.97
N GLU A 597 -2.67 32.85 29.84
CA GLU A 597 -2.44 33.68 31.04
C GLU A 597 -1.03 34.31 30.97
N PRO A 598 -0.80 35.48 31.58
CA PRO A 598 0.31 36.36 31.21
C PRO A 598 1.64 36.04 31.90
N GLU A 599 2.74 36.45 31.25
CA GLU A 599 4.11 36.33 31.75
C GLU A 599 4.36 37.08 33.07
N PHE A 600 5.28 36.56 33.89
CA PHE A 600 5.90 37.30 34.99
C PHE A 600 7.43 37.17 34.92
N HIS A 601 8.13 38.28 34.68
CA HIS A 601 9.59 38.30 34.70
C HIS A 601 10.15 38.24 36.14
N ALA A 602 11.10 37.34 36.36
CA ALA A 602 12.03 37.40 37.49
C ALA A 602 13.45 37.05 37.00
N ARG A 603 14.43 37.94 37.22
CA ARG A 603 15.85 37.67 36.93
C ARG A 603 16.47 36.85 38.07
N PRO A 604 17.31 35.84 37.80
CA PRO A 604 18.02 35.11 38.84
C PRO A 604 19.18 35.96 39.43
N PRO A 605 19.48 35.84 40.74
CA PRO A 605 20.70 36.38 41.33
C PRO A 605 21.92 35.50 41.00
N THR A 606 23.11 36.09 40.96
CA THR A 606 24.36 35.41 40.60
C THR A 606 25.22 35.01 41.81
N ARG A 607 26.13 34.04 41.57
CA ARG A 607 27.27 33.51 42.38
C ARG A 607 27.13 32.00 42.63
N GLY A 608 28.20 31.20 42.58
CA GLY A 608 29.58 31.50 42.17
C GLY A 608 30.62 30.53 42.74
N GLY A 609 31.72 30.31 42.01
CA GLY A 609 32.79 29.34 42.34
C GLY A 609 32.50 27.93 41.78
N GLY A 610 33.50 27.08 41.50
CA GLY A 610 34.95 27.23 41.63
C GLY A 610 35.71 26.25 40.71
N ARG A 611 37.05 26.33 40.64
CA ARG A 611 37.89 25.51 39.73
C ARG A 611 38.47 24.27 40.44
N ASN A 612 38.65 23.18 39.67
CA ASN A 612 39.76 22.20 39.64
C ASN A 612 39.29 21.03 38.74
N MET A 613 39.99 20.44 37.76
CA MET A 613 41.41 20.32 37.38
C MET A 613 42.21 19.21 38.09
N GLN A 614 42.83 18.36 37.26
CA GLN A 614 43.90 17.35 37.47
C GLN A 614 43.52 15.89 37.86
N ASP A 615 44.11 14.97 37.08
CA ASP A 615 44.62 13.60 37.39
C ASP A 615 43.69 12.42 37.76
N SER A 616 44.02 11.14 37.48
CA SER A 616 44.84 10.53 36.40
C SER A 616 44.73 8.97 36.40
N SER A 617 45.03 8.33 35.26
CA SER A 617 45.63 6.97 35.05
C SER A 617 45.02 5.66 35.63
N PHE A 618 44.78 4.67 34.71
CA PHE A 618 44.95 3.19 34.84
C PHE A 618 44.12 2.40 35.92
N SER A 619 43.85 1.08 35.85
CA SER A 619 44.49 -0.09 35.19
C SER A 619 43.49 -1.16 34.67
N LEU A 620 43.98 -2.19 33.95
CA LEU A 620 43.21 -3.35 33.45
C LEU A 620 42.88 -4.43 34.50
N SER A 621 41.78 -5.18 34.26
CA SER A 621 41.72 -6.64 34.42
C SER A 621 40.58 -7.23 33.54
N GLY A 622 40.61 -8.48 33.07
CA GLY A 622 41.71 -9.45 33.18
C GLY A 622 41.30 -10.93 33.16
N ALA A 623 40.48 -11.40 32.21
CA ALA A 623 40.21 -12.83 32.00
C ALA A 623 39.58 -13.09 30.61
N GLN A 624 39.72 -14.25 29.96
CA GLN A 624 40.83 -15.19 29.74
C GLN A 624 40.30 -16.10 28.59
N ILE A 625 41.18 -16.67 27.77
CA ILE A 625 40.81 -17.52 26.62
C ILE A 625 40.83 -18.99 27.05
N ASP A 626 39.97 -19.83 26.47
CA ASP A 626 40.23 -21.27 26.34
C ASP A 626 39.87 -21.75 24.92
N ASP A 627 40.72 -22.58 24.33
CA ASP A 627 40.83 -22.80 22.89
C ASP A 627 40.75 -24.30 22.56
N LYS A 628 39.77 -24.73 21.73
CA LYS A 628 39.76 -26.09 21.15
C LYS A 628 39.30 -26.10 19.70
N MET A 629 40.23 -26.45 18.81
CA MET A 629 40.00 -26.59 17.37
C MET A 629 39.31 -27.92 17.02
N SER A 630 38.50 -27.90 15.96
CA SER A 630 38.28 -29.05 15.08
C SER A 630 38.17 -28.59 13.62
N GLN A 631 38.73 -29.37 12.69
CA GLN A 631 39.00 -28.92 11.32
C GLN A 631 37.75 -28.86 10.42
N ARG A 632 37.73 -27.91 9.47
CA ARG A 632 36.75 -27.88 8.37
C ARG A 632 37.19 -28.82 7.24
N SER A 633 36.29 -29.68 6.77
CA SER A 633 36.48 -30.50 5.56
C SER A 633 36.27 -29.66 4.30
N GLY A 634 37.31 -29.48 3.48
CA GLY A 634 37.22 -28.74 2.22
C GLY A 634 36.77 -29.60 1.03
N THR A 635 35.60 -29.32 0.47
CA THR A 635 35.12 -29.96 -0.77
C THR A 635 35.62 -29.21 -1.99
N ARG A 636 36.49 -29.85 -2.77
CA ARG A 636 37.00 -29.32 -4.05
C ARG A 636 35.94 -29.55 -5.14
N VAL A 637 35.41 -28.49 -5.74
CA VAL A 637 34.56 -28.58 -6.94
C VAL A 637 35.41 -28.19 -8.16
N SER A 638 35.43 -29.04 -9.18
CA SER A 638 36.21 -28.86 -10.40
C SER A 638 35.33 -28.33 -11.54
N ASN A 639 35.73 -27.22 -12.17
CA ASN A 639 35.07 -26.68 -13.35
C ASN A 639 35.13 -27.67 -14.53
N PRO A 640 34.03 -27.93 -15.25
CA PRO A 640 34.07 -28.53 -16.58
C PRO A 640 34.61 -27.51 -17.61
N PRO A 641 35.36 -27.95 -18.65
CA PRO A 641 35.92 -27.06 -19.66
C PRO A 641 34.88 -26.55 -20.66
N GLY A 642 35.10 -25.34 -21.20
CA GLY A 642 34.13 -24.65 -22.05
C GLY A 642 34.00 -25.21 -23.48
N GLY A 643 32.76 -25.25 -23.99
CA GLY A 643 32.45 -25.52 -25.39
C GLY A 643 32.42 -24.24 -26.24
N ARG A 644 33.06 -24.27 -27.41
CA ARG A 644 32.99 -23.18 -28.39
C ARG A 644 31.71 -23.30 -29.23
N SER A 645 30.94 -22.22 -29.37
CA SER A 645 29.83 -22.13 -30.34
C SER A 645 30.06 -20.97 -31.32
N THR A 646 30.49 -21.28 -32.55
CA THR A 646 30.69 -20.30 -33.63
C THR A 646 29.37 -20.03 -34.36
N GLY A 647 28.71 -18.90 -34.05
CA GLY A 647 27.52 -18.43 -34.75
C GLY A 647 27.85 -17.39 -35.83
N LEU A 648 27.60 -17.69 -37.11
CA LEU A 648 27.77 -16.73 -38.20
C LEU A 648 26.58 -15.75 -38.27
N TRP A 649 26.83 -14.47 -37.98
CA TRP A 649 25.87 -13.41 -38.25
C TRP A 649 25.88 -13.02 -39.73
N ARG A 650 24.86 -13.45 -40.48
CA ARG A 650 24.61 -12.95 -41.85
C ARG A 650 23.99 -11.54 -41.78
N GLN A 651 24.76 -10.52 -42.15
CA GLN A 651 24.19 -9.21 -42.44
C GLN A 651 23.29 -9.27 -43.69
N ARG A 652 22.14 -8.58 -43.63
CA ARG A 652 21.44 -8.04 -44.81
C ARG A 652 21.38 -6.52 -44.63
N PRO A 653 21.73 -5.71 -45.64
CA PRO A 653 21.56 -4.27 -45.54
C PRO A 653 20.08 -3.89 -45.62
N CYS A 654 19.70 -2.84 -44.89
CA CYS A 654 18.44 -2.11 -45.06
C CYS A 654 18.79 -0.65 -45.34
N GLU A 655 18.18 -0.06 -46.36
CA GLU A 655 18.54 1.28 -46.83
C GLU A 655 18.02 2.36 -45.86
N ARG A 656 18.90 3.26 -45.43
CA ARG A 656 18.52 4.49 -44.71
C ARG A 656 18.62 5.70 -45.65
N GLN A 657 17.48 6.33 -45.93
CA GLN A 657 17.44 7.63 -46.58
C GLN A 657 18.14 8.68 -45.70
N LYS A 658 19.06 9.46 -46.28
CA LYS A 658 19.68 10.60 -45.61
C LYS A 658 18.69 11.78 -45.60
N ARG A 659 18.31 12.26 -44.42
CA ARG A 659 17.89 13.67 -44.25
C ARG A 659 19.07 14.46 -43.68
N GLN A 660 19.35 15.59 -44.32
CA GLN A 660 20.54 16.40 -44.06
C GLN A 660 20.14 17.60 -43.19
N ILE A 661 20.67 17.63 -41.96
CA ILE A 661 20.52 18.78 -41.06
C ILE A 661 21.72 19.68 -41.29
N TYR A 662 21.47 20.97 -41.56
CA TYR A 662 22.51 21.98 -41.69
C TYR A 662 22.86 22.58 -40.32
N PRO A 663 24.15 22.85 -40.02
CA PRO A 663 24.52 23.66 -38.87
C PRO A 663 24.18 25.14 -39.11
N PRO A 664 23.84 25.92 -38.05
CA PRO A 664 23.77 27.37 -38.14
C PRO A 664 25.18 27.99 -38.33
N ALA A 665 25.26 29.18 -38.92
CA ALA A 665 26.51 29.78 -39.37
C ALA A 665 27.12 30.81 -38.40
N ASN A 666 28.45 30.82 -38.40
CA ASN A 666 29.39 31.88 -38.00
C ASN A 666 29.04 32.83 -36.82
N MET A 667 29.77 32.64 -35.72
CA MET A 667 30.50 33.76 -35.11
C MET A 667 32.00 33.49 -35.28
N GLU A 668 32.70 34.36 -36.01
CA GLU A 668 34.17 34.33 -36.12
C GLU A 668 34.77 35.22 -35.03
N GLY A 669 35.22 34.61 -33.94
CA GLY A 669 36.07 35.22 -32.91
C GLY A 669 37.40 34.46 -32.84
N GLU A 670 38.49 35.16 -32.47
CA GLU A 670 39.87 34.66 -32.58
C GLU A 670 40.15 33.43 -31.69
N ASN A 671 39.87 32.24 -32.23
CA ASN A 671 40.04 31.00 -31.49
C ASN A 671 41.51 30.55 -31.53
N LYS A 672 42.28 30.88 -30.47
CA LYS A 672 43.63 30.35 -30.28
C LYS A 672 43.56 28.81 -30.25
N SER A 673 44.36 28.16 -31.09
CA SER A 673 44.37 26.69 -31.23
C SER A 673 44.60 26.00 -29.88
N GLN A 674 43.54 25.42 -29.32
CA GLN A 674 43.56 24.71 -28.04
C GLN A 674 44.44 23.47 -28.17
N ALA A 675 45.54 23.43 -27.41
CA ALA A 675 46.49 22.32 -27.46
C ALA A 675 45.83 21.00 -27.03
N GLY A 676 46.12 19.93 -27.77
CA GLY A 676 45.64 18.59 -27.42
C GLY A 676 46.26 18.06 -26.12
N LEU A 677 45.58 17.07 -25.52
CA LEU A 677 46.03 16.34 -24.34
C LEU A 677 46.23 14.86 -24.67
N LEU A 678 47.27 14.26 -24.10
CA LEU A 678 47.47 12.81 -24.06
C LEU A 678 47.42 12.33 -22.61
N ILE A 679 46.54 11.38 -22.30
CA ILE A 679 46.62 10.58 -21.08
C ILE A 679 47.39 9.30 -21.43
N LYS A 680 48.47 9.00 -20.70
CA LYS A 680 49.41 7.92 -21.05
C LYS A 680 49.60 6.90 -19.93
N GLY A 681 49.70 5.62 -20.29
CA GLY A 681 50.06 4.51 -19.38
C GLY A 681 48.96 4.09 -18.40
N GLY A 682 47.75 4.61 -18.56
CA GLY A 682 46.61 4.33 -17.70
C GLY A 682 45.82 3.09 -18.08
N ARG A 683 45.04 2.59 -17.12
CA ARG A 683 44.03 1.56 -17.37
C ARG A 683 42.67 2.21 -17.61
N VAL A 684 42.20 2.20 -18.86
CA VAL A 684 40.85 2.65 -19.22
C VAL A 684 39.83 1.71 -18.61
N VAL A 685 38.83 2.26 -17.92
CA VAL A 685 37.73 1.48 -17.31
C VAL A 685 36.39 2.06 -17.76
N ASN A 686 35.61 1.23 -18.43
CA ASN A 686 34.23 1.48 -18.83
C ASN A 686 33.28 0.51 -18.08
N ASP A 687 31.97 0.66 -18.28
CA ASP A 687 30.95 -0.19 -17.65
C ASP A 687 30.99 -1.67 -18.07
N ASP A 688 31.61 -1.98 -19.20
CA ASP A 688 31.70 -3.31 -19.82
C ASP A 688 33.09 -3.96 -19.70
N ALA A 689 34.17 -3.18 -19.60
CA ALA A 689 35.55 -3.70 -19.58
C ALA A 689 36.58 -2.73 -18.98
N SER A 690 37.68 -3.30 -18.50
CA SER A 690 38.90 -2.58 -18.09
C SER A 690 40.10 -3.06 -18.91
N PHE A 691 40.83 -2.16 -19.57
CA PHE A 691 41.99 -2.47 -20.42
C PHE A 691 43.04 -1.36 -20.43
N ASP A 692 44.29 -1.70 -20.71
CA ASP A 692 45.41 -0.75 -20.70
C ASP A 692 45.54 -0.06 -22.06
N ALA A 693 45.46 1.29 -22.05
CA ALA A 693 45.45 2.12 -23.26
C ALA A 693 45.75 3.59 -22.96
N ASP A 694 46.40 4.27 -23.91
CA ASP A 694 46.51 5.73 -23.94
C ASP A 694 45.19 6.35 -24.48
N VAL A 695 44.92 7.62 -24.14
CA VAL A 695 43.75 8.39 -24.60
C VAL A 695 44.20 9.75 -25.12
N TYR A 696 43.95 10.04 -26.40
CA TYR A 696 44.22 11.34 -27.02
C TYR A 696 42.95 12.19 -27.13
N ILE A 697 43.03 13.45 -26.71
CA ILE A 697 41.93 14.42 -26.59
C ILE A 697 42.28 15.68 -27.38
N GLU A 698 41.34 16.18 -28.18
CA GLU A 698 41.51 17.40 -28.98
C GLU A 698 40.17 18.11 -29.19
N GLY A 699 40.13 19.43 -29.00
CA GLY A 699 38.90 20.23 -29.19
C GLY A 699 37.73 19.78 -28.32
N GLY A 700 37.99 19.36 -27.08
CA GLY A 700 36.96 18.91 -26.13
C GLY A 700 36.39 17.50 -26.37
N ILE A 701 36.95 16.73 -27.31
CA ILE A 701 36.48 15.40 -27.72
C ILE A 701 37.62 14.38 -27.64
N ILE A 702 37.32 13.15 -27.22
CA ILE A 702 38.25 12.01 -27.27
C ILE A 702 38.42 11.58 -28.75
N LYS A 703 39.65 11.64 -29.25
CA LYS A 703 39.99 11.40 -30.67
C LYS A 703 40.52 9.99 -30.95
N GLN A 704 41.27 9.40 -30.03
CA GLN A 704 41.82 8.06 -30.16
C GLN A 704 41.91 7.42 -28.77
N VAL A 705 41.64 6.12 -28.68
CA VAL A 705 41.84 5.29 -27.48
C VAL A 705 42.55 4.02 -27.91
N GLY A 706 43.69 3.69 -27.30
CA GLY A 706 44.48 2.51 -27.67
C GLY A 706 45.97 2.67 -27.37
N ASN A 707 46.78 1.76 -27.90
CA ASN A 707 48.24 1.77 -27.75
C ASN A 707 48.91 2.36 -29.01
N ASP A 708 50.12 2.89 -28.85
CA ASP A 708 50.95 3.47 -29.93
C ASP A 708 50.22 4.54 -30.79
N LEU A 709 49.47 5.42 -30.11
CA LEU A 709 48.66 6.46 -30.73
C LEU A 709 49.48 7.43 -31.60
N LYS A 710 48.88 7.93 -32.69
CA LYS A 710 49.48 8.94 -33.56
C LYS A 710 49.05 10.32 -33.11
N ILE A 711 49.99 11.09 -32.57
CA ILE A 711 49.74 12.32 -31.82
C ILE A 711 50.56 13.46 -32.45
N PRO A 712 50.02 14.68 -32.60
CA PRO A 712 50.80 15.85 -33.03
C PRO A 712 51.92 16.24 -32.05
N ASP A 713 53.00 16.81 -32.58
CA ASP A 713 54.08 17.37 -31.75
C ASP A 713 53.57 18.49 -30.83
N GLY A 714 54.12 18.56 -29.61
CA GLY A 714 53.79 19.61 -28.62
C GLY A 714 52.53 19.37 -27.78
N VAL A 715 51.84 18.24 -27.94
CA VAL A 715 50.70 17.82 -27.10
C VAL A 715 51.12 17.63 -25.63
N ARG A 716 50.33 18.18 -24.69
CA ARG A 716 50.57 18.00 -23.25
C ARG A 716 50.28 16.55 -22.88
N THR A 717 51.28 15.84 -22.37
CA THR A 717 51.11 14.50 -21.79
C THR A 717 50.79 14.60 -20.29
N ILE A 718 49.91 13.71 -19.83
CA ILE A 718 49.53 13.49 -18.44
C ILE A 718 49.78 12.00 -18.14
N ASP A 719 50.59 11.71 -17.13
CA ASP A 719 50.92 10.35 -16.73
C ASP A 719 49.79 9.75 -15.88
N ALA A 720 49.29 8.59 -16.30
CA ALA A 720 48.28 7.79 -15.61
C ALA A 720 48.82 6.40 -15.22
N THR A 721 50.15 6.20 -15.21
CA THR A 721 50.79 4.93 -14.87
C THR A 721 50.32 4.40 -13.50
N GLY A 722 49.70 3.21 -13.51
CA GLY A 722 49.12 2.59 -12.31
C GLY A 722 47.84 3.25 -11.79
N LYS A 723 47.22 4.15 -12.57
CA LYS A 723 45.94 4.81 -12.28
C LYS A 723 44.85 4.27 -13.21
N LEU A 724 43.59 4.50 -12.84
CA LEU A 724 42.44 4.23 -13.69
C LEU A 724 42.07 5.48 -14.47
N VAL A 725 41.65 5.31 -15.74
CA VAL A 725 41.13 6.37 -16.60
C VAL A 725 39.64 6.09 -16.80
N ILE A 726 38.81 6.78 -16.03
CA ILE A 726 37.35 6.60 -15.97
C ILE A 726 36.64 7.77 -16.65
N PRO A 727 35.40 7.58 -17.16
CA PRO A 727 34.53 8.69 -17.48
C PRO A 727 34.30 9.54 -16.22
N GLY A 728 34.22 10.86 -16.39
CA GLY A 728 33.83 11.73 -15.29
C GLY A 728 32.43 11.40 -14.76
N GLY A 729 32.27 11.52 -13.44
CA GLY A 729 31.01 11.18 -12.77
C GLY A 729 29.87 12.09 -13.23
N ILE A 730 28.67 11.53 -13.34
CA ILE A 730 27.42 12.26 -13.62
C ILE A 730 26.55 12.16 -12.37
N ASP A 731 26.34 13.27 -11.66
CA ASP A 731 25.41 13.34 -10.54
C ASP A 731 24.01 13.67 -11.06
N THR A 732 23.03 12.84 -10.72
CA THR A 732 21.65 12.92 -11.22
C THR A 732 20.70 13.65 -10.26
N HIS A 733 21.20 14.16 -9.14
CA HIS A 733 20.34 14.76 -8.14
C HIS A 733 21.04 15.92 -7.39
N THR A 734 20.92 17.14 -7.93
CA THR A 734 21.39 18.36 -7.26
C THR A 734 20.29 19.42 -7.15
N HIS A 735 20.45 20.34 -6.18
CA HIS A 735 19.56 21.48 -5.94
C HIS A 735 20.38 22.76 -5.70
N MET A 736 21.21 23.13 -6.66
CA MET A 736 22.12 24.26 -6.54
C MET A 736 21.34 25.57 -6.44
N GLN A 737 21.65 26.40 -5.44
CA GLN A 737 21.00 27.69 -5.19
C GLN A 737 19.46 27.62 -4.98
N LEU A 738 18.91 26.48 -4.56
CA LEU A 738 17.46 26.27 -4.43
C LEU A 738 16.82 27.18 -3.34
N PRO A 739 15.79 27.99 -3.66
CA PRO A 739 14.99 28.73 -2.67
C PRO A 739 14.02 27.80 -1.89
N PHE A 740 14.40 27.37 -0.69
CA PHE A 740 13.68 26.32 0.04
C PHE A 740 13.63 26.54 1.56
N MET A 741 12.48 26.18 2.17
CA MET A 741 12.17 26.25 3.60
C MET A 741 12.59 27.57 4.27
N GLY A 742 12.31 28.70 3.60
CA GLY A 742 12.57 30.04 4.13
C GLY A 742 13.97 30.59 3.88
N THR A 743 14.86 29.87 3.19
CA THR A 743 16.22 30.34 2.86
C THR A 743 16.66 29.81 1.48
N PHE A 744 17.95 29.90 1.14
CA PHE A 744 18.52 29.37 -0.11
C PHE A 744 19.61 28.32 0.19
N ALA A 745 19.73 27.30 -0.66
CA ALA A 745 20.88 26.39 -0.60
C ALA A 745 22.19 27.18 -0.82
N ILE A 746 23.22 26.88 -0.01
CA ILE A 746 24.45 27.67 0.06
C ILE A 746 25.44 27.36 -1.06
N ASP A 747 25.48 26.11 -1.55
CA ASP A 747 26.15 25.80 -2.80
C ASP A 747 25.30 26.29 -3.98
N ASP A 748 25.83 27.28 -4.70
CA ASP A 748 25.29 27.77 -5.96
C ASP A 748 25.89 27.04 -7.17
N PHE A 749 25.39 27.31 -8.37
CA PHE A 749 25.87 26.65 -9.59
C PHE A 749 27.39 26.82 -9.85
N TYR A 750 28.07 27.81 -9.26
CA TYR A 750 29.51 27.96 -9.37
C TYR A 750 30.25 27.14 -8.30
N THR A 751 29.90 27.34 -7.03
CA THR A 751 30.51 26.65 -5.88
C THR A 751 30.26 25.14 -5.90
N GLY A 752 29.02 24.72 -6.18
CA GLY A 752 28.64 23.32 -6.29
C GLY A 752 29.26 22.58 -7.47
N THR A 753 29.35 23.19 -8.67
CA THR A 753 30.04 22.53 -9.81
C THR A 753 31.56 22.56 -9.68
N ARG A 754 32.13 23.58 -9.03
CA ARG A 754 33.54 23.58 -8.61
C ARG A 754 33.82 22.40 -7.67
N ALA A 755 32.96 22.17 -6.69
CA ALA A 755 33.07 21.04 -5.77
C ALA A 755 32.85 19.67 -6.45
N ALA A 756 31.88 19.59 -7.38
CA ALA A 756 31.69 18.41 -8.23
C ALA A 756 32.99 18.01 -8.94
N LEU A 757 33.66 18.98 -9.57
CA LEU A 757 34.93 18.76 -10.27
C LEU A 757 36.08 18.37 -9.34
N ALA A 758 36.15 18.92 -8.12
CA ALA A 758 37.10 18.46 -7.10
C ALA A 758 36.87 16.98 -6.71
N GLY A 759 35.61 16.54 -6.73
CA GLY A 759 35.20 15.15 -6.49
C GLY A 759 35.34 14.19 -7.69
N GLY A 760 35.67 14.68 -8.89
CA GLY A 760 35.66 13.87 -10.12
C GLY A 760 34.27 13.67 -10.75
N THR A 761 33.26 14.44 -10.32
CA THR A 761 31.97 14.59 -11.01
C THR A 761 32.11 15.71 -12.06
N THR A 762 31.92 15.39 -13.34
CA THR A 762 32.05 16.34 -14.48
C THR A 762 30.72 16.72 -15.12
N MET A 763 29.60 16.18 -14.63
CA MET A 763 28.27 16.65 -14.97
C MET A 763 27.33 16.57 -13.76
N ILE A 764 26.48 17.58 -13.59
CA ILE A 764 25.33 17.55 -12.67
C ILE A 764 24.02 17.61 -13.46
N ILE A 765 22.93 17.11 -12.89
CA ILE A 765 21.57 17.32 -13.37
C ILE A 765 20.73 17.87 -12.22
N ASP A 766 20.24 19.10 -12.40
CA ASP A 766 19.64 19.90 -11.33
C ASP A 766 18.11 19.99 -11.47
N PHE A 767 17.40 20.19 -10.36
CA PHE A 767 15.94 20.25 -10.33
C PHE A 767 15.40 21.69 -10.41
N VAL A 768 14.80 22.03 -11.54
CA VAL A 768 13.93 23.21 -11.67
C VAL A 768 12.69 23.00 -10.78
N LEU A 769 12.59 23.74 -9.68
CA LEU A 769 11.56 23.54 -8.65
C LEU A 769 11.00 24.88 -8.15
N ASP A 770 9.79 25.24 -8.61
CA ASP A 770 9.11 26.48 -8.22
C ASP A 770 7.69 26.22 -7.67
N GLN A 771 7.07 27.29 -7.16
CA GLN A 771 5.81 27.21 -6.41
C GLN A 771 4.62 26.74 -7.27
N LYS A 772 3.68 26.06 -6.60
CA LYS A 772 2.40 25.60 -7.16
C LYS A 772 1.64 26.73 -7.85
N GLY A 773 1.43 26.62 -9.16
CA GLY A 773 0.77 27.61 -10.01
C GLY A 773 1.70 28.45 -10.90
N VAL A 774 3.03 28.36 -10.71
CA VAL A 774 4.03 28.98 -11.62
C VAL A 774 4.16 28.16 -12.91
N SER A 775 4.44 28.83 -14.04
CA SER A 775 4.72 28.15 -15.32
C SER A 775 6.02 27.36 -15.26
N LEU A 776 6.02 26.13 -15.79
CA LEU A 776 7.22 25.31 -15.89
C LEU A 776 8.26 25.89 -16.85
N LEU A 777 7.84 26.71 -17.82
CA LEU A 777 8.73 27.38 -18.76
C LEU A 777 9.43 28.59 -18.12
N GLU A 778 8.70 29.39 -17.33
CA GLU A 778 9.25 30.51 -16.57
C GLU A 778 10.26 30.01 -15.53
N ALA A 779 9.93 28.94 -14.81
CA ALA A 779 10.84 28.28 -13.87
C ALA A 779 12.09 27.73 -14.57
N TYR A 780 11.95 27.07 -15.72
CA TYR A 780 13.08 26.54 -16.49
C TYR A 780 14.02 27.66 -16.97
N ASP A 781 13.48 28.74 -17.54
CA ASP A 781 14.31 29.84 -18.06
C ASP A 781 14.97 30.65 -16.92
N LYS A 782 14.33 30.73 -15.73
CA LYS A 782 14.93 31.22 -14.48
C LYS A 782 16.14 30.37 -14.03
N TRP A 783 16.02 29.04 -14.03
CA TRP A 783 17.13 28.14 -13.69
C TRP A 783 18.28 28.22 -14.69
N ARG A 784 17.98 28.26 -16.00
CA ARG A 784 18.98 28.48 -17.06
C ARG A 784 19.75 29.78 -16.85
N GLY A 785 19.05 30.88 -16.54
CA GLY A 785 19.66 32.17 -16.24
C GLY A 785 20.55 32.17 -14.99
N TRP A 786 20.30 31.30 -14.01
CA TRP A 786 21.19 31.11 -12.86
C TRP A 786 22.39 30.22 -13.18
N ALA A 787 22.21 29.18 -13.99
CA ALA A 787 23.22 28.16 -14.22
C ALA A 787 24.22 28.53 -15.32
N ASP A 788 23.77 29.01 -16.49
CA ASP A 788 24.63 29.23 -17.67
C ASP A 788 25.78 30.22 -17.40
N GLU A 789 25.56 31.26 -16.59
CA GLU A 789 26.61 32.21 -16.20
C GLU A 789 27.56 31.68 -15.11
N LYS A 790 27.30 30.52 -14.51
CA LYS A 790 27.94 30.06 -13.27
C LYS A 790 28.71 28.75 -13.41
N VAL A 791 28.14 27.76 -14.08
CA VAL A 791 28.65 26.37 -14.06
C VAL A 791 30.10 26.24 -14.54
N CYS A 792 30.87 25.40 -13.84
CA CYS A 792 32.25 25.05 -14.20
C CYS A 792 32.36 23.73 -14.99
N CYS A 793 31.33 22.88 -14.93
CA CYS A 793 31.22 21.63 -15.67
C CYS A 793 29.91 21.60 -16.48
N ASP A 794 29.79 20.72 -17.48
CA ASP A 794 28.53 20.55 -18.22
C ASP A 794 27.38 20.18 -17.27
N TYR A 795 26.13 20.53 -17.62
CA TYR A 795 24.96 20.25 -16.78
C TYR A 795 23.69 19.97 -17.58
N GLY A 796 22.72 19.30 -16.97
CA GLY A 796 21.35 19.16 -17.48
C GLY A 796 20.32 19.69 -16.48
N LEU A 797 19.05 19.67 -16.87
CA LEU A 797 17.93 20.05 -16.00
C LEU A 797 16.80 19.03 -16.05
N HIS A 798 16.33 18.64 -14.86
CA HIS A 798 15.04 18.00 -14.64
C HIS A 798 14.00 19.07 -14.26
N VAL A 799 12.72 18.88 -14.59
CA VAL A 799 11.67 19.87 -14.24
C VAL A 799 10.63 19.29 -13.30
N ALA A 800 10.41 19.95 -12.16
CA ALA A 800 9.41 19.54 -11.19
C ALA A 800 7.99 19.89 -11.64
N VAL A 801 7.06 18.95 -11.49
CA VAL A 801 5.62 19.14 -11.74
C VAL A 801 4.93 19.22 -10.38
N THR A 802 4.88 20.43 -9.81
CA THR A 802 4.34 20.73 -8.47
C THR A 802 2.83 20.95 -8.46
N TRP A 803 2.20 20.95 -9.64
CA TRP A 803 0.76 21.07 -9.86
C TRP A 803 0.39 20.48 -11.22
N TRP A 804 -0.90 20.22 -11.47
CA TRP A 804 -1.37 19.63 -12.72
C TRP A 804 -2.47 20.45 -13.38
N SER A 805 -2.39 20.59 -14.71
CA SER A 805 -3.38 21.27 -15.55
C SER A 805 -3.14 21.01 -17.04
N ASP A 806 -4.11 21.42 -17.88
CA ASP A 806 -3.97 21.51 -19.34
C ASP A 806 -2.85 22.45 -19.80
N GLN A 807 -2.42 23.41 -18.96
CA GLN A 807 -1.27 24.27 -19.24
C GLN A 807 0.03 23.48 -19.00
N VAL A 808 0.17 22.90 -17.81
CA VAL A 808 1.32 22.05 -17.43
C VAL A 808 1.57 20.95 -18.48
N SER A 809 0.51 20.25 -18.90
CA SER A 809 0.59 19.19 -19.93
C SER A 809 1.11 19.69 -21.30
N LYS A 810 0.92 20.97 -21.64
CA LYS A 810 1.46 21.61 -22.86
C LYS A 810 2.87 22.15 -22.63
N GLU A 811 3.16 22.72 -21.48
CA GLU A 811 4.51 23.19 -21.12
C GLU A 811 5.52 22.04 -21.08
N MET A 812 5.12 20.84 -20.62
CA MET A 812 5.90 19.61 -20.75
C MET A 812 6.24 19.26 -22.22
N GLU A 813 5.34 19.56 -23.17
CA GLU A 813 5.56 19.32 -24.60
C GLU A 813 6.59 20.30 -25.19
N THR A 814 6.53 21.58 -24.82
CA THR A 814 7.58 22.57 -25.17
C THR A 814 8.92 22.22 -24.52
N LEU A 815 8.92 21.80 -23.26
CA LEU A 815 10.14 21.39 -22.54
C LEU A 815 10.83 20.20 -23.21
N THR A 816 10.07 19.20 -23.65
CA THR A 816 10.56 17.99 -24.32
C THR A 816 10.97 18.21 -25.78
N LYS A 817 10.26 19.07 -26.53
CA LYS A 817 10.54 19.31 -27.96
C LYS A 817 11.57 20.41 -28.23
N GLU A 818 11.60 21.46 -27.40
CA GLU A 818 12.32 22.70 -27.71
C GLU A 818 13.41 23.03 -26.69
N LYS A 819 13.20 22.72 -25.39
CA LYS A 819 14.15 23.06 -24.32
C LYS A 819 15.13 21.94 -23.96
N GLY A 820 14.88 20.70 -24.40
CA GLY A 820 15.80 19.56 -24.22
C GLY A 820 15.73 18.90 -22.84
N VAL A 821 14.53 18.79 -22.27
CA VAL A 821 14.27 18.08 -21.00
C VAL A 821 13.54 16.76 -21.30
N ASN A 822 14.07 15.62 -20.85
CA ASN A 822 13.40 14.32 -20.98
C ASN A 822 12.92 13.72 -19.65
N SER A 823 12.85 14.52 -18.58
CA SER A 823 12.66 14.00 -17.22
C SER A 823 11.92 14.99 -16.32
N PHE A 824 10.90 14.51 -15.61
CA PHE A 824 9.98 15.32 -14.81
C PHE A 824 9.82 14.77 -13.39
N LYS A 825 9.93 15.60 -12.34
CA LYS A 825 9.84 15.16 -10.93
C LYS A 825 8.52 15.54 -10.29
N MET A 826 7.82 14.53 -9.77
CA MET A 826 6.57 14.66 -9.04
C MET A 826 6.80 14.28 -7.56
N PHE A 827 5.91 14.73 -6.67
CA PHE A 827 6.02 14.52 -5.23
C PHE A 827 4.73 13.90 -4.67
N MET A 828 4.88 12.82 -3.88
CA MET A 828 3.82 12.26 -3.04
C MET A 828 3.87 12.81 -1.61
N ALA A 829 4.96 13.52 -1.27
CA ALA A 829 5.14 14.22 0.00
C ALA A 829 4.89 15.73 -0.13
N TYR A 830 5.17 16.49 0.94
CA TYR A 830 4.99 17.94 0.99
C TYR A 830 3.53 18.35 0.69
N LYS A 831 2.58 17.81 1.49
CA LYS A 831 1.16 18.18 1.45
C LYS A 831 1.00 19.71 1.48
N ASP A 832 0.03 20.20 0.74
CA ASP A 832 -0.29 21.63 0.54
C ASP A 832 0.79 22.48 -0.17
N VAL A 833 1.96 21.92 -0.50
CA VAL A 833 3.08 22.62 -1.16
C VAL A 833 3.37 22.04 -2.56
N PHE A 834 3.76 20.76 -2.64
CA PHE A 834 4.16 20.11 -3.91
C PHE A 834 3.39 18.80 -4.21
N LEU A 835 2.65 18.26 -3.24
CA LEU A 835 1.95 17.00 -3.37
C LEU A 835 1.00 16.98 -4.59
N LEU A 836 1.13 15.96 -5.42
CA LEU A 836 0.16 15.59 -6.44
C LEU A 836 -0.67 14.41 -5.97
N GLU A 837 -1.99 14.58 -5.99
CA GLU A 837 -2.93 13.47 -5.81
C GLU A 837 -2.74 12.40 -6.90
N ASP A 838 -3.05 11.16 -6.58
CA ASP A 838 -2.75 10.00 -7.44
C ASP A 838 -3.40 10.07 -8.84
N GLU A 839 -4.54 10.75 -9.00
CA GLU A 839 -5.16 10.97 -10.32
C GLU A 839 -4.35 11.95 -11.20
N TYR A 840 -3.63 12.90 -10.59
CA TYR A 840 -2.70 13.79 -11.28
C TYR A 840 -1.35 13.11 -11.52
N MET A 841 -0.88 12.27 -10.59
CA MET A 841 0.27 11.38 -10.81
C MET A 841 0.04 10.50 -12.04
N TYR A 842 -1.15 9.89 -12.15
CA TYR A 842 -1.52 9.08 -13.31
C TYR A 842 -1.49 9.88 -14.63
N ALA A 843 -2.05 11.09 -14.63
CA ALA A 843 -2.06 11.97 -15.78
C ALA A 843 -0.63 12.40 -16.19
N ALA A 844 0.21 12.79 -15.23
CA ALA A 844 1.61 13.14 -15.46
C ALA A 844 2.43 11.94 -15.99
N PHE A 845 2.23 10.74 -15.43
CA PHE A 845 2.92 9.52 -15.87
C PHE A 845 2.52 9.10 -17.29
N ARG A 846 1.23 9.24 -17.67
CA ARG A 846 0.79 9.08 -19.06
C ARG A 846 1.40 10.14 -19.97
N ARG A 847 1.45 11.40 -19.53
CA ARG A 847 2.02 12.48 -20.34
C ARG A 847 3.51 12.30 -20.59
N CYS A 848 4.27 11.83 -19.59
CA CYS A 848 5.67 11.45 -19.75
C CYS A 848 5.82 10.34 -20.82
N LYS A 849 4.98 9.29 -20.77
CA LYS A 849 4.93 8.22 -21.76
C LYS A 849 4.66 8.70 -23.19
N GLU A 850 3.69 9.61 -23.37
CA GLU A 850 3.37 10.20 -24.68
C GLU A 850 4.54 10.98 -25.29
N LEU A 851 5.25 11.72 -24.44
CA LEU A 851 6.38 12.58 -24.84
C LEU A 851 7.71 11.84 -24.94
N GLY A 852 7.79 10.59 -24.44
CA GLY A 852 9.03 9.83 -24.36
C GLY A 852 9.95 10.26 -23.20
N ALA A 853 9.42 10.97 -22.22
CA ALA A 853 10.12 11.41 -21.02
C ALA A 853 10.02 10.36 -19.89
N ILE A 854 10.97 10.34 -18.96
CA ILE A 854 10.90 9.49 -17.76
C ILE A 854 10.28 10.26 -16.58
N PRO A 855 9.19 9.76 -15.97
CA PRO A 855 8.67 10.35 -14.74
C PRO A 855 9.53 9.93 -13.54
N MET A 856 9.87 10.90 -12.72
CA MET A 856 10.56 10.74 -11.44
C MET A 856 9.59 10.97 -10.28
N VAL A 857 9.75 10.25 -9.17
CA VAL A 857 8.91 10.41 -7.99
C VAL A 857 9.74 10.54 -6.71
N HIS A 858 9.49 11.63 -5.95
CA HIS A 858 9.78 11.67 -4.53
C HIS A 858 8.64 10.95 -3.81
N ALA A 859 8.94 9.74 -3.32
CA ALA A 859 7.96 8.79 -2.81
C ALA A 859 8.03 8.66 -1.28
N GLU A 860 7.33 9.54 -0.58
CA GLU A 860 6.90 9.33 0.81
C GLU A 860 5.42 9.74 0.92
N ASN A 861 4.63 9.12 1.81
CA ASN A 861 3.24 9.52 2.01
C ASN A 861 3.13 10.87 2.75
N GLY A 862 2.81 11.94 2.01
CA GLY A 862 2.72 13.30 2.56
C GLY A 862 1.60 13.55 3.57
N HIS A 863 0.53 12.74 3.53
CA HIS A 863 -0.60 12.84 4.46
C HIS A 863 -0.14 12.29 5.82
N LEU A 864 0.51 11.12 5.83
CA LEU A 864 1.16 10.57 7.02
C LEU A 864 2.22 11.52 7.59
N ILE A 865 3.14 12.02 6.77
CA ILE A 865 4.20 12.95 7.22
C ILE A 865 3.61 14.16 7.96
N SER A 866 2.60 14.82 7.37
CA SER A 866 1.99 16.02 7.96
C SER A 866 1.39 15.73 9.35
N LEU A 867 0.59 14.67 9.43
CA LEU A 867 -0.16 14.29 10.63
C LEU A 867 0.75 13.73 11.74
N LYS A 868 1.79 12.98 11.36
CA LYS A 868 2.83 12.49 12.29
C LYS A 868 3.77 13.58 12.76
N SER A 869 4.10 14.56 11.92
CA SER A 869 4.94 15.69 12.33
C SER A 869 4.24 16.56 13.38
N ALA A 870 2.92 16.74 13.27
CA ALA A 870 2.11 17.37 14.32
C ALA A 870 2.04 16.52 15.61
N GLU A 871 1.99 15.19 15.51
CA GLU A 871 2.05 14.29 16.67
C GLU A 871 3.37 14.43 17.44
N MET A 872 4.52 14.41 16.77
CA MET A 872 5.81 14.48 17.47
C MET A 872 5.98 15.81 18.22
N VAL A 873 5.64 16.93 17.58
CA VAL A 873 5.68 18.25 18.23
C VAL A 873 4.69 18.35 19.40
N SER A 874 3.47 17.81 19.29
CA SER A 874 2.51 17.78 20.41
C SER A 874 2.89 16.84 21.55
N LYS A 875 3.83 15.89 21.31
CA LYS A 875 4.50 15.08 22.35
C LYS A 875 5.75 15.76 22.93
N GLY A 876 6.08 16.98 22.50
CA GLY A 876 7.27 17.71 22.92
C GLY A 876 8.56 17.30 22.20
N ILE A 877 8.48 16.44 21.18
CA ILE A 877 9.62 16.00 20.38
C ILE A 877 9.82 17.01 19.25
N THR A 878 10.64 18.02 19.52
CA THR A 878 10.93 19.13 18.59
C THR A 878 12.31 19.07 17.95
N GLY A 879 13.20 18.20 18.45
CA GLY A 879 14.54 17.99 17.91
C GLY A 879 14.58 17.15 16.62
N PRO A 880 15.75 17.06 15.95
CA PRO A 880 15.91 16.36 14.68
C PRO A 880 15.48 14.88 14.67
N GLU A 881 15.48 14.18 15.81
CA GLU A 881 14.94 12.83 15.93
C GLU A 881 13.45 12.73 15.57
N GLY A 882 12.69 13.81 15.81
CA GLY A 882 11.27 13.89 15.46
C GLY A 882 11.01 13.85 13.95
N HIS A 883 12.02 14.18 13.13
CA HIS A 883 11.97 14.19 11.66
C HIS A 883 12.16 12.80 11.03
N GLU A 884 12.80 11.86 11.73
CA GLU A 884 12.80 10.43 11.39
C GLU A 884 11.53 9.77 11.96
N MET A 885 11.25 9.99 13.25
CA MET A 885 10.10 9.38 13.93
C MET A 885 8.75 9.71 13.28
N CYS A 886 8.61 10.86 12.60
CA CYS A 886 7.38 11.20 11.90
C CYS A 886 7.21 10.50 10.53
N ARG A 887 8.23 9.78 10.04
CA ARG A 887 8.25 9.10 8.73
C ARG A 887 9.29 7.97 8.65
N PRO A 888 9.11 6.87 9.42
CA PRO A 888 9.96 5.68 9.29
C PRO A 888 9.79 5.03 7.90
N GLU A 889 10.63 4.03 7.60
CA GLU A 889 10.80 3.51 6.22
C GLU A 889 9.51 3.00 5.55
N GLU A 890 8.47 2.64 6.29
CA GLU A 890 7.22 2.18 5.70
C GLU A 890 6.42 3.30 5.01
N VAL A 891 6.66 4.56 5.40
CA VAL A 891 6.07 5.76 4.80
C VAL A 891 6.68 6.07 3.42
N GLU A 892 7.94 5.68 3.21
CA GLU A 892 8.61 5.67 1.90
C GLU A 892 8.16 4.45 1.08
N THR A 893 8.18 3.26 1.71
CA THR A 893 7.89 1.96 1.07
C THR A 893 6.49 1.89 0.44
N GLU A 894 5.48 2.40 1.14
CA GLU A 894 4.10 2.48 0.65
C GLU A 894 4.04 3.33 -0.63
N ALA A 895 4.54 4.57 -0.57
CA ALA A 895 4.53 5.48 -1.70
C ALA A 895 5.35 4.95 -2.89
N VAL A 896 6.45 4.25 -2.65
CA VAL A 896 7.24 3.57 -3.70
C VAL A 896 6.43 2.47 -4.38
N GLN A 897 5.74 1.60 -3.60
CA GLN A 897 4.85 0.57 -4.15
C GLN A 897 3.69 1.18 -4.95
N ARG A 898 3.07 2.24 -4.43
CA ARG A 898 1.95 2.93 -5.08
C ARG A 898 2.38 3.63 -6.37
N ALA A 899 3.49 4.36 -6.38
CA ALA A 899 4.02 4.98 -7.59
C ALA A 899 4.33 3.92 -8.68
N ILE A 900 4.90 2.77 -8.30
CA ILE A 900 5.14 1.65 -9.23
C ILE A 900 3.83 1.11 -9.80
N THR A 901 2.78 0.94 -8.99
CA THR A 901 1.46 0.50 -9.44
C THR A 901 0.84 1.53 -10.41
N ILE A 902 0.87 2.83 -10.09
CA ILE A 902 0.35 3.90 -10.96
C ILE A 902 1.13 3.96 -12.29
N ALA A 903 2.45 3.81 -12.27
CA ALA A 903 3.29 3.81 -13.48
C ALA A 903 3.01 2.60 -14.39
N GLU A 904 2.81 1.40 -13.81
CA GLU A 904 2.46 0.21 -14.59
C GLU A 904 1.08 0.36 -15.26
N GLN A 905 0.08 0.88 -14.54
CA GLN A 905 -1.26 1.16 -15.09
C GLN A 905 -1.28 2.32 -16.09
N ALA A 906 -0.29 3.22 -16.05
CA ALA A 906 -0.05 4.19 -17.12
C ALA A 906 0.63 3.55 -18.35
N GLY A 907 1.21 2.35 -18.18
CA GLY A 907 2.14 1.71 -19.11
C GLY A 907 3.43 2.52 -19.30
N SER A 908 3.80 3.32 -18.29
CA SER A 908 4.97 4.21 -18.29
C SER A 908 6.21 3.48 -17.74
N PRO A 909 7.43 3.97 -17.98
CA PRO A 909 8.57 3.73 -17.08
C PRO A 909 8.41 4.55 -15.78
N LEU A 910 9.25 4.28 -14.77
CA LEU A 910 9.33 5.08 -13.53
C LEU A 910 10.77 5.20 -13.03
N TYR A 911 11.11 6.33 -12.41
CA TYR A 911 12.36 6.55 -11.68
C TYR A 911 12.05 6.95 -10.23
N VAL A 912 12.45 6.14 -9.27
CA VAL A 912 12.37 6.49 -7.84
C VAL A 912 13.67 7.18 -7.47
N VAL A 913 13.60 8.48 -7.18
CA VAL A 913 14.75 9.27 -6.72
C VAL A 913 15.04 8.99 -5.24
N HIS A 914 16.27 9.27 -4.78
CA HIS A 914 16.72 9.21 -3.37
C HIS A 914 16.07 8.09 -2.54
N VAL A 915 16.35 6.84 -2.90
CA VAL A 915 15.93 5.64 -2.16
C VAL A 915 16.76 5.55 -0.87
N MET A 916 16.12 5.67 0.29
CA MET A 916 16.80 5.77 1.58
C MET A 916 16.68 4.52 2.44
N SER A 917 15.70 3.65 2.16
CA SER A 917 15.37 2.48 2.99
C SER A 917 15.54 1.13 2.29
N LYS A 918 15.71 0.08 3.10
CA LYS A 918 15.83 -1.30 2.63
C LYS A 918 14.53 -1.77 1.99
N SER A 919 13.40 -1.51 2.65
CA SER A 919 12.08 -1.97 2.22
C SER A 919 11.61 -1.31 0.92
N SER A 920 11.91 -0.02 0.69
CA SER A 920 11.72 0.61 -0.62
C SER A 920 12.57 -0.04 -1.71
N ALA A 921 13.84 -0.34 -1.41
CA ALA A 921 14.75 -0.99 -2.37
C ALA A 921 14.32 -2.43 -2.69
N ASP A 922 13.78 -3.16 -1.71
CA ASP A 922 13.18 -4.49 -1.91
C ASP A 922 11.93 -4.44 -2.80
N VAL A 923 11.04 -3.46 -2.61
CA VAL A 923 9.88 -3.22 -3.48
C VAL A 923 10.32 -2.95 -4.92
N ILE A 924 11.34 -2.09 -5.12
CA ILE A 924 11.92 -1.81 -6.44
C ILE A 924 12.51 -3.09 -7.05
N SER A 925 13.25 -3.88 -6.27
CA SER A 925 13.81 -5.17 -6.73
C SER A 925 12.72 -6.16 -7.14
N ALA A 926 11.68 -6.34 -6.31
CA ALA A 926 10.55 -7.21 -6.61
C ALA A 926 9.83 -6.79 -7.90
N ALA A 927 9.53 -5.50 -8.05
CA ALA A 927 8.92 -4.95 -9.27
C ALA A 927 9.77 -5.19 -10.52
N ARG A 928 11.10 -5.06 -10.41
CA ARG A 928 12.04 -5.33 -11.51
C ARG A 928 12.10 -6.82 -11.87
N ARG A 929 12.05 -7.72 -10.88
CA ARG A 929 11.95 -9.18 -11.08
C ARG A 929 10.63 -9.57 -11.78
N GLN A 930 9.54 -8.85 -11.49
CA GLN A 930 8.25 -8.96 -12.20
C GLN A 930 8.27 -8.33 -13.62
N GLY A 931 9.39 -7.75 -14.07
CA GLY A 931 9.55 -7.15 -15.39
C GLY A 931 9.00 -5.73 -15.55
N LYS A 932 8.62 -5.06 -14.46
CA LYS A 932 8.18 -3.66 -14.46
C LYS A 932 9.36 -2.73 -14.79
N VAL A 933 9.11 -1.66 -15.55
CA VAL A 933 10.17 -0.74 -16.01
C VAL A 933 10.39 0.37 -14.96
N VAL A 934 10.91 -0.02 -13.79
CA VAL A 934 11.28 0.91 -12.71
C VAL A 934 12.80 0.97 -12.51
N PHE A 935 13.28 2.19 -12.25
CA PHE A 935 14.64 2.51 -11.83
C PHE A 935 14.64 3.06 -10.39
N GLY A 936 15.70 2.80 -9.64
CA GLY A 936 15.91 3.31 -8.28
C GLY A 936 17.30 3.91 -8.10
N GLU A 937 17.33 5.09 -7.47
CA GLU A 937 18.51 5.91 -7.22
C GLU A 937 18.75 6.06 -5.71
N PRO A 938 19.65 5.28 -5.09
CA PRO A 938 20.27 5.64 -3.83
C PRO A 938 21.22 6.82 -4.03
N ILE A 939 21.54 7.53 -2.95
CA ILE A 939 22.42 8.71 -2.96
C ILE A 939 23.66 8.50 -2.10
N ALA A 940 24.68 9.35 -2.28
CA ALA A 940 25.91 9.31 -1.48
C ALA A 940 25.65 9.24 0.03
N ALA A 941 24.64 9.95 0.53
CA ALA A 941 24.28 9.98 1.96
C ALA A 941 23.90 8.58 2.49
N CYS A 942 22.85 7.96 1.93
CA CYS A 942 22.38 6.64 2.39
C CYS A 942 23.31 5.48 2.05
N LEU A 943 24.31 5.67 1.18
CA LEU A 943 25.37 4.71 0.89
C LEU A 943 26.61 4.88 1.80
N GLY A 944 26.82 6.08 2.35
CA GLY A 944 27.98 6.43 3.17
C GLY A 944 27.76 6.36 4.68
N THR A 945 26.57 6.75 5.14
CA THR A 945 26.23 6.97 6.56
C THR A 945 24.75 6.65 6.86
N ASP A 946 24.34 6.72 8.14
CA ASP A 946 23.03 6.30 8.64
C ASP A 946 22.30 7.36 9.49
N GLY A 947 21.08 7.05 9.92
CA GLY A 947 20.17 7.95 10.65
C GLY A 947 20.48 8.14 12.13
N THR A 948 21.37 7.34 12.74
CA THR A 948 21.66 7.42 14.19
C THR A 948 22.20 8.80 14.59
N HIS A 949 22.83 9.52 13.66
CA HIS A 949 23.27 10.90 13.83
C HIS A 949 22.16 11.88 14.23
N GLN A 950 20.89 11.64 13.88
CA GLN A 950 19.77 12.52 14.28
C GLN A 950 19.45 12.44 15.79
N TRP A 951 19.89 11.37 16.48
CA TRP A 951 19.83 11.23 17.94
C TRP A 951 21.03 11.83 18.68
N ASN A 952 21.96 12.50 17.98
CA ASN A 952 23.10 13.15 18.62
C ASN A 952 22.65 14.27 19.58
N THR A 953 23.28 14.36 20.75
CA THR A 953 22.98 15.37 21.78
C THR A 953 23.41 16.78 21.38
N CYS A 954 24.44 16.90 20.51
CA CYS A 954 24.73 18.15 19.83
C CYS A 954 23.65 18.42 18.77
N TRP A 955 22.75 19.37 19.06
CA TRP A 955 21.67 19.73 18.14
C TRP A 955 22.19 20.10 16.74
N ARG A 956 23.32 20.83 16.64
CA ARG A 956 23.94 21.21 15.35
C ARG A 956 24.43 19.99 14.57
N HIS A 957 24.95 18.96 15.24
CA HIS A 957 25.29 17.69 14.59
C HIS A 957 24.03 17.02 14.06
N ALA A 958 23.03 16.83 14.92
CA ALA A 958 21.79 16.15 14.55
C ALA A 958 21.05 16.82 13.39
N ALA A 959 21.01 18.16 13.37
CA ALA A 959 20.39 18.95 12.31
C ALA A 959 21.14 18.91 10.96
N ALA A 960 22.44 18.63 10.95
CA ALA A 960 23.23 18.50 9.73
C ALA A 960 22.78 17.31 8.84
N PHE A 961 22.23 16.26 9.44
CA PHE A 961 21.78 15.03 8.78
C PHE A 961 20.28 15.03 8.43
N VAL A 962 19.61 16.19 8.53
CA VAL A 962 18.17 16.35 8.28
C VAL A 962 17.92 16.57 6.78
N MET A 963 17.35 15.54 6.13
CA MET A 963 16.87 15.56 4.74
C MET A 963 15.64 14.67 4.54
N GLY A 964 14.93 14.77 3.42
CA GLY A 964 13.68 14.02 3.17
C GLY A 964 13.72 13.24 1.84
N PRO A 965 13.62 11.90 1.83
CA PRO A 965 13.44 11.03 3.00
C PRO A 965 14.67 11.03 3.93
N PRO A 966 14.51 10.72 5.22
CA PRO A 966 15.61 10.73 6.18
C PRO A 966 16.52 9.52 6.01
N LEU A 967 17.78 9.68 6.42
CA LEU A 967 18.69 8.57 6.67
C LEU A 967 18.08 7.64 7.72
N ARG A 968 18.12 6.33 7.48
CA ARG A 968 17.47 5.33 8.34
C ARG A 968 18.36 4.93 9.51
N PRO A 969 17.83 4.80 10.74
CA PRO A 969 18.62 4.53 11.95
C PRO A 969 19.11 3.08 12.07
N ASP A 970 18.72 2.17 11.16
CA ASP A 970 19.34 0.85 11.03
C ASP A 970 20.72 0.99 10.34
N PRO A 971 21.84 0.76 11.06
CA PRO A 971 23.19 1.00 10.55
C PRO A 971 23.63 -0.01 9.47
N THR A 972 22.84 -1.06 9.20
CA THR A 972 23.12 -1.98 8.09
C THR A 972 22.40 -1.59 6.79
N THR A 973 21.63 -0.49 6.80
CA THR A 973 20.99 0.08 5.59
C THR A 973 21.98 0.46 4.50
N PRO A 974 23.09 1.19 4.77
CA PRO A 974 24.03 1.60 3.72
C PRO A 974 24.73 0.40 3.06
N GLY A 975 25.07 -0.61 3.85
CA GLY A 975 25.62 -1.86 3.35
C GLY A 975 24.67 -2.61 2.42
N TYR A 976 23.36 -2.63 2.74
CA TYR A 976 22.32 -3.29 1.95
C TYR A 976 21.99 -2.54 0.66
N LEU A 977 21.84 -1.21 0.71
CA LEU A 977 21.63 -0.39 -0.48
C LEU A 977 22.82 -0.51 -1.45
N MET A 978 24.05 -0.65 -0.94
CA MET A 978 25.23 -0.90 -1.76
C MET A 978 25.22 -2.29 -2.41
N ASP A 979 24.68 -3.33 -1.76
CA ASP A 979 24.52 -4.67 -2.37
C ASP A 979 23.48 -4.65 -3.50
N LEU A 980 22.34 -3.97 -3.30
CA LEU A 980 21.31 -3.82 -4.35
C LEU A 980 21.80 -2.92 -5.50
N LEU A 981 22.67 -1.95 -5.22
CA LEU A 981 23.37 -1.15 -6.23
C LEU A 981 24.41 -1.96 -7.00
N ALA A 982 25.12 -2.89 -6.35
CA ALA A 982 26.00 -3.83 -7.02
C ALA A 982 25.22 -4.81 -7.92
N ASN A 983 24.13 -5.39 -7.41
CA ASN A 983 23.28 -6.36 -8.11
C ASN A 983 22.38 -5.75 -9.21
N ASN A 984 22.41 -4.43 -9.40
CA ASN A 984 21.60 -3.70 -10.37
C ASN A 984 20.07 -3.76 -10.11
N ASP A 985 19.68 -3.99 -8.86
CA ASP A 985 18.34 -3.72 -8.31
C ASP A 985 18.12 -2.22 -8.09
N LEU A 986 19.19 -1.51 -7.73
CA LEU A 986 19.36 -0.07 -7.85
C LEU A 986 20.41 0.22 -8.96
N GLN A 987 20.29 1.31 -9.72
CA GLN A 987 20.98 1.43 -11.02
C GLN A 987 22.07 2.50 -11.11
N LEU A 988 21.94 3.58 -10.37
CA LEU A 988 22.76 4.78 -10.47
C LEU A 988 22.67 5.62 -9.21
N THR A 989 23.57 6.59 -9.05
CA THR A 989 23.68 7.38 -7.81
C THR A 989 23.76 8.88 -8.03
N GLY A 990 22.82 9.61 -7.42
CA GLY A 990 22.92 11.07 -7.22
C GLY A 990 23.50 11.43 -5.84
N THR A 991 23.28 12.68 -5.41
CA THR A 991 23.62 13.13 -4.03
C THR A 991 22.46 13.72 -3.25
N ASP A 992 21.44 14.28 -3.92
CA ASP A 992 20.45 15.19 -3.34
C ASP A 992 21.13 16.42 -2.68
N ASN A 993 22.21 16.91 -3.30
CA ASN A 993 23.05 17.98 -2.74
C ASN A 993 22.25 19.29 -2.65
N CYS A 994 21.81 19.61 -1.44
CA CYS A 994 20.98 20.75 -1.10
C CYS A 994 21.45 21.27 0.27
N THR A 995 22.50 22.09 0.24
CA THR A 995 23.29 22.39 1.44
C THR A 995 22.80 23.63 2.16
N PHE A 996 22.79 23.59 3.50
CA PHE A 996 22.39 24.71 4.35
C PHE A 996 23.36 24.78 5.54
N LYS A 997 23.92 25.96 5.81
CA LYS A 997 24.82 26.17 6.95
C LYS A 997 24.13 25.91 8.28
N GLY A 998 24.91 25.68 9.34
CA GLY A 998 24.38 25.49 10.70
C GLY A 998 23.47 26.63 11.17
N GLU A 999 23.74 27.87 10.77
CA GLU A 999 22.88 29.04 11.05
C GLU A 999 21.53 28.99 10.31
N GLN A 1000 21.51 28.42 9.10
CA GLN A 1000 20.29 28.21 8.30
C GLN A 1000 19.50 27.00 8.81
N LYS A 1001 20.19 25.90 9.16
CA LYS A 1001 19.58 24.74 9.85
C LYS A 1001 18.86 25.19 11.13
N ALA A 1002 19.46 26.11 11.89
CA ALA A 1002 18.94 26.60 13.16
C ALA A 1002 17.58 27.35 13.09
N LEU A 1003 17.04 27.63 11.89
CA LEU A 1003 15.64 28.06 11.72
C LEU A 1003 14.64 27.10 12.39
N GLY A 1004 14.97 25.81 12.47
CA GLY A 1004 14.18 24.79 13.15
C GLY A 1004 14.72 24.33 14.50
N LYS A 1005 15.51 25.15 15.22
CA LYS A 1005 16.10 24.78 16.51
C LYS A 1005 15.08 24.36 17.59
N ASP A 1006 13.86 24.92 17.55
CA ASP A 1006 12.77 24.63 18.48
C ASP A 1006 11.61 23.84 17.80
N ASP A 1007 11.76 23.46 16.52
CA ASP A 1007 10.72 22.83 15.70
C ASP A 1007 11.35 22.21 14.44
N PHE A 1008 11.63 20.91 14.45
CA PHE A 1008 12.32 20.20 13.36
C PHE A 1008 11.68 20.43 11.97
N ARG A 1009 10.37 20.69 11.91
CA ARG A 1009 9.61 20.95 10.67
C ARG A 1009 10.03 22.23 9.95
N LYS A 1010 10.86 23.07 10.58
CA LYS A 1010 11.44 24.31 10.05
C LYS A 1010 12.95 24.21 9.78
N ILE A 1011 13.57 23.06 10.01
CA ILE A 1011 14.95 22.83 9.57
C ILE A 1011 14.90 22.64 8.04
N PRO A 1012 15.64 23.43 7.23
CA PRO A 1012 15.71 23.21 5.80
C PRO A 1012 16.31 21.81 5.47
N ASN A 1013 15.51 20.96 4.83
CA ASN A 1013 15.90 19.59 4.46
C ASN A 1013 17.00 19.60 3.39
N GLY A 1014 18.07 18.84 3.59
CA GLY A 1014 19.12 18.63 2.61
C GLY A 1014 20.52 18.47 3.23
N VAL A 1015 21.42 17.85 2.48
CA VAL A 1015 22.80 17.51 2.91
C VAL A 1015 23.82 17.84 1.82
N ASN A 1016 25.10 17.69 2.15
CA ASN A 1016 26.22 17.79 1.21
C ASN A 1016 26.53 16.43 0.57
N GLY A 1017 27.22 16.44 -0.58
CA GLY A 1017 27.71 15.19 -1.19
C GLY A 1017 28.27 15.27 -2.60
N VAL A 1018 28.07 16.36 -3.35
CA VAL A 1018 28.43 16.46 -4.79
C VAL A 1018 29.91 16.18 -5.08
N GLU A 1019 30.77 16.54 -4.14
CA GLU A 1019 32.22 16.30 -4.14
C GLU A 1019 32.58 14.89 -3.63
N ASP A 1020 31.86 14.40 -2.62
CA ASP A 1020 32.25 13.22 -1.87
C ASP A 1020 31.75 11.91 -2.48
N ARG A 1021 30.67 11.95 -3.27
CA ARG A 1021 30.00 10.80 -3.90
C ARG A 1021 30.96 9.76 -4.48
N MET A 1022 31.95 10.20 -5.28
CA MET A 1022 32.85 9.27 -5.99
C MET A 1022 33.72 8.46 -5.01
N SER A 1023 34.36 9.11 -4.03
CA SER A 1023 35.19 8.40 -3.03
C SER A 1023 34.34 7.60 -2.05
N VAL A 1024 33.17 8.10 -1.64
CA VAL A 1024 32.27 7.38 -0.72
C VAL A 1024 31.78 6.08 -1.36
N ILE A 1025 31.35 6.10 -2.62
CA ILE A 1025 30.93 4.89 -3.33
C ILE A 1025 32.13 3.97 -3.63
N TRP A 1026 33.31 4.52 -3.92
CA TRP A 1026 34.52 3.72 -4.11
C TRP A 1026 34.91 2.97 -2.83
N GLU A 1027 34.98 3.65 -1.69
CA GLU A 1027 35.29 3.06 -0.39
C GLU A 1027 34.22 2.03 0.03
N ARG A 1028 32.95 2.44 0.06
CA ARG A 1028 31.86 1.59 0.54
C ARG A 1028 31.47 0.47 -0.43
N GLY A 1029 31.77 0.59 -1.73
CA GLY A 1029 31.38 -0.35 -2.78
C GLY A 1029 32.54 -1.16 -3.38
N VAL A 1030 33.65 -0.50 -3.76
CA VAL A 1030 34.77 -1.15 -4.47
C VAL A 1030 35.83 -1.66 -3.49
N HIS A 1031 36.31 -0.83 -2.56
CA HIS A 1031 37.29 -1.23 -1.56
C HIS A 1031 36.73 -2.31 -0.62
N SER A 1032 35.44 -2.21 -0.27
CA SER A 1032 34.70 -3.25 0.48
C SER A 1032 34.50 -4.58 -0.27
N GLY A 1033 34.76 -4.63 -1.58
CA GLY A 1033 34.58 -5.81 -2.42
C GLY A 1033 33.13 -6.13 -2.82
N LYS A 1034 32.17 -5.22 -2.62
CA LYS A 1034 30.76 -5.40 -3.05
C LYS A 1034 30.59 -5.28 -4.57
N MET A 1035 31.38 -4.45 -5.25
CA MET A 1035 31.35 -4.29 -6.70
C MET A 1035 32.75 -4.06 -7.29
N ASP A 1036 32.91 -4.26 -8.60
CA ASP A 1036 34.16 -3.96 -9.30
C ASP A 1036 34.19 -2.53 -9.88
N ALA A 1037 35.35 -2.14 -10.44
CA ALA A 1037 35.55 -0.81 -11.02
C ALA A 1037 34.69 -0.55 -12.28
N CYS A 1038 34.29 -1.59 -13.02
CA CYS A 1038 33.38 -1.46 -14.16
C CYS A 1038 31.96 -1.12 -13.67
N ARG A 1039 31.48 -1.83 -12.62
CA ARG A 1039 30.19 -1.54 -11.99
C ARG A 1039 30.19 -0.17 -11.31
N PHE A 1040 31.30 0.25 -10.70
CA PHE A 1040 31.47 1.61 -10.18
C PHE A 1040 31.25 2.67 -11.28
N VAL A 1041 31.91 2.55 -12.43
CA VAL A 1041 31.70 3.45 -13.59
C VAL A 1041 30.26 3.39 -14.09
N ALA A 1042 29.65 2.19 -14.09
CA ALA A 1042 28.27 1.99 -14.49
C ALA A 1042 27.27 2.78 -13.63
N VAL A 1043 27.46 2.81 -12.29
CA VAL A 1043 26.52 3.48 -11.36
C VAL A 1043 26.80 4.97 -11.17
N THR A 1044 28.05 5.41 -11.32
CA THR A 1044 28.43 6.83 -11.13
C THR A 1044 28.38 7.67 -12.41
N SER A 1045 28.35 7.07 -13.60
CA SER A 1045 28.29 7.81 -14.87
C SER A 1045 27.48 7.13 -15.98
N THR A 1046 27.77 5.87 -16.32
CA THR A 1046 27.27 5.30 -17.59
C THR A 1046 25.77 5.06 -17.60
N THR A 1047 25.19 4.62 -16.48
CA THR A 1047 23.75 4.35 -16.41
C THR A 1047 22.93 5.64 -16.35
N ALA A 1048 23.45 6.70 -15.72
CA ALA A 1048 22.90 8.05 -15.82
C ALA A 1048 22.87 8.52 -17.28
N ALA A 1049 24.00 8.39 -17.99
CA ALA A 1049 24.08 8.77 -19.40
C ALA A 1049 23.10 7.98 -20.30
N LYS A 1050 22.87 6.69 -20.00
CA LYS A 1050 21.92 5.83 -20.72
C LYS A 1050 20.46 6.18 -20.42
N VAL A 1051 20.11 6.48 -19.16
CA VAL A 1051 18.74 6.85 -18.75
C VAL A 1051 18.37 8.24 -19.31
N PHE A 1052 19.26 9.22 -19.21
CA PHE A 1052 19.01 10.60 -19.67
C PHE A 1052 19.42 10.86 -21.14
N ASN A 1053 19.69 9.79 -21.90
CA ASN A 1053 19.86 9.79 -23.36
C ASN A 1053 21.05 10.61 -23.88
N ILE A 1054 22.15 10.65 -23.12
CA ILE A 1054 23.41 11.32 -23.45
C ILE A 1054 24.60 10.34 -23.59
N TYR A 1055 24.33 9.03 -23.61
CA TYR A 1055 25.31 7.97 -23.88
C TYR A 1055 25.42 7.69 -25.40
N PRO A 1056 26.62 7.41 -25.96
CA PRO A 1056 27.93 7.34 -25.30
C PRO A 1056 28.67 8.69 -25.27
N ARG A 1057 28.01 9.82 -25.59
CA ARG A 1057 28.64 11.16 -25.58
C ARG A 1057 29.25 11.47 -24.21
N LYS A 1058 28.58 11.12 -23.11
CA LYS A 1058 29.15 11.09 -21.76
C LYS A 1058 29.02 9.68 -21.14
N GLY A 1059 29.74 9.45 -20.05
CA GLY A 1059 29.72 8.17 -19.32
C GLY A 1059 30.42 7.02 -20.03
N ARG A 1060 31.34 7.30 -20.97
CA ARG A 1060 32.22 6.30 -21.62
C ARG A 1060 33.51 6.94 -22.12
N ILE A 1061 34.63 6.24 -21.96
CA ILE A 1061 35.91 6.55 -22.64
C ILE A 1061 35.92 5.82 -23.98
N ALA A 1062 35.64 6.55 -25.05
CA ALA A 1062 35.60 6.06 -26.44
C ALA A 1062 35.87 7.20 -27.44
N GLU A 1063 36.29 6.88 -28.66
CA GLU A 1063 36.40 7.84 -29.75
C GLU A 1063 35.04 8.50 -30.05
N GLY A 1064 35.02 9.84 -30.11
CA GLY A 1064 33.82 10.64 -30.36
C GLY A 1064 33.02 11.03 -29.11
N SER A 1065 33.38 10.52 -27.92
CA SER A 1065 32.81 10.99 -26.65
C SER A 1065 33.38 12.36 -26.23
N ASP A 1066 32.62 13.11 -25.43
CA ASP A 1066 33.11 14.32 -24.78
C ASP A 1066 34.33 13.99 -23.89
N ALA A 1067 35.32 14.88 -23.87
CA ALA A 1067 36.52 14.73 -23.04
C ALA A 1067 36.27 15.15 -21.58
N ASP A 1068 35.32 14.45 -20.95
CA ASP A 1068 35.03 14.47 -19.52
C ASP A 1068 35.61 13.21 -18.86
N VAL A 1069 36.81 13.32 -18.30
CA VAL A 1069 37.68 12.18 -17.93
C VAL A 1069 38.33 12.42 -16.58
N VAL A 1070 38.40 11.38 -15.74
CA VAL A 1070 39.10 11.43 -14.46
C VAL A 1070 40.23 10.41 -14.44
N ILE A 1071 41.41 10.85 -14.01
CA ILE A 1071 42.53 9.99 -13.66
C ILE A 1071 42.42 9.73 -12.16
N TRP A 1072 42.05 8.49 -11.83
CA TRP A 1072 41.65 8.04 -10.50
C TRP A 1072 42.74 7.16 -9.90
N ASP A 1073 43.23 7.49 -8.70
CA ASP A 1073 44.12 6.61 -7.95
C ASP A 1073 43.29 5.71 -7.02
N PRO A 1074 43.21 4.39 -7.26
CA PRO A 1074 42.46 3.48 -6.42
C PRO A 1074 43.16 3.15 -5.09
N ASN A 1075 44.45 3.49 -4.94
CA ASN A 1075 45.27 3.17 -3.77
C ASN A 1075 45.54 4.38 -2.88
N GLN A 1076 45.52 5.60 -3.43
CA GLN A 1076 45.62 6.81 -2.61
C GLN A 1076 44.36 6.95 -1.74
N THR A 1077 44.57 7.37 -0.49
CA THR A 1077 43.51 7.67 0.46
C THR A 1077 43.35 9.19 0.65
N ARG A 1078 42.13 9.64 0.89
CA ARG A 1078 41.83 10.95 1.49
C ARG A 1078 40.96 10.79 2.73
N LYS A 1079 41.08 11.73 3.67
CA LYS A 1079 40.14 11.87 4.79
C LYS A 1079 39.17 12.99 4.45
N ILE A 1080 37.87 12.72 4.50
CA ILE A 1080 36.84 13.73 4.24
C ILE A 1080 36.75 14.66 5.45
N SER A 1081 36.83 15.97 5.23
CA SER A 1081 36.60 16.97 6.28
C SER A 1081 36.10 18.30 5.71
N ALA A 1082 35.21 18.96 6.45
CA ALA A 1082 34.74 20.32 6.17
C ALA A 1082 35.89 21.37 6.19
N GLU A 1083 37.03 21.09 6.83
CA GLU A 1083 38.22 21.95 6.75
C GLU A 1083 38.91 21.89 5.37
N THR A 1084 38.57 20.91 4.53
CA THR A 1084 39.32 20.55 3.30
C THR A 1084 38.46 20.42 2.04
N HIS A 1085 37.14 20.41 2.17
CA HIS A 1085 36.21 20.30 1.04
C HIS A 1085 36.06 21.62 0.27
N HIS A 1086 35.50 21.57 -0.93
CA HIS A 1086 35.35 22.70 -1.84
C HIS A 1086 33.92 23.27 -1.89
N GLN A 1087 32.97 22.62 -1.21
CA GLN A 1087 31.59 23.05 -0.97
C GLN A 1087 31.52 24.30 -0.06
N ALA A 1088 30.38 25.00 -0.04
CA ALA A 1088 30.20 26.28 0.67
C ALA A 1088 29.57 26.17 2.08
N VAL A 1089 29.29 24.95 2.54
CA VAL A 1089 28.61 24.62 3.80
C VAL A 1089 29.61 24.37 4.94
N ASP A 1090 29.23 24.69 6.18
CA ASP A 1090 30.11 24.69 7.36
C ASP A 1090 30.11 23.36 8.15
N PHE A 1091 29.93 22.23 7.46
CA PHE A 1091 30.03 20.85 7.96
C PHE A 1091 30.09 19.83 6.81
N ASN A 1092 30.39 18.56 7.10
CA ASN A 1092 30.27 17.45 6.16
C ASN A 1092 29.59 16.23 6.83
N ILE A 1093 28.60 15.60 6.20
CA ILE A 1093 27.94 14.40 6.74
C ILE A 1093 28.84 13.13 6.74
N PHE A 1094 29.97 13.18 6.05
CA PHE A 1094 31.01 12.15 6.03
C PHE A 1094 32.26 12.55 6.82
N GLU A 1095 32.16 13.54 7.72
CA GLU A 1095 33.28 14.09 8.50
C GLU A 1095 34.13 13.00 9.15
N GLY A 1096 35.43 13.04 8.86
CA GLY A 1096 36.41 12.10 9.38
C GLY A 1096 36.48 10.75 8.66
N MET A 1097 35.63 10.46 7.67
CA MET A 1097 35.70 9.22 6.90
C MET A 1097 36.99 9.16 6.07
N GLU A 1098 37.75 8.08 6.22
CA GLU A 1098 38.88 7.77 5.35
C GLU A 1098 38.37 6.97 4.14
N CYS A 1099 38.73 7.38 2.94
CA CYS A 1099 38.32 6.74 1.68
C CYS A 1099 39.53 6.52 0.79
N HIS A 1100 39.69 5.29 0.31
CA HIS A 1100 40.47 5.00 -0.90
C HIS A 1100 39.75 5.57 -2.13
N GLY A 1101 40.49 5.78 -3.22
CA GLY A 1101 39.91 6.31 -4.45
C GLY A 1101 39.86 7.84 -4.45
N VAL A 1102 40.86 8.45 -5.08
CA VAL A 1102 41.02 9.90 -5.15
C VAL A 1102 41.17 10.36 -6.61
N PRO A 1103 40.45 11.42 -7.04
CA PRO A 1103 40.66 12.03 -8.35
C PRO A 1103 41.97 12.85 -8.32
N ILE A 1104 42.98 12.41 -9.07
CA ILE A 1104 44.31 13.07 -9.11
C ILE A 1104 44.34 14.14 -10.20
N CYS A 1105 43.69 13.87 -11.33
CA CYS A 1105 43.46 14.83 -12.39
C CYS A 1105 42.02 14.68 -12.91
N VAL A 1106 41.34 15.81 -13.10
CA VAL A 1106 39.99 15.87 -13.66
C VAL A 1106 40.03 16.76 -14.89
N ILE A 1107 39.50 16.23 -15.98
CA ILE A 1107 39.38 16.89 -17.27
C ILE A 1107 37.89 17.06 -17.54
N SER A 1108 37.44 18.28 -17.84
CA SER A 1108 36.08 18.51 -18.33
C SER A 1108 36.11 19.40 -19.57
N ASN A 1109 35.27 19.06 -20.55
CA ASN A 1109 35.29 19.67 -21.88
C ASN A 1109 36.69 19.70 -22.53
N GLY A 1110 37.56 18.73 -22.20
CA GLY A 1110 38.96 18.67 -22.66
C GLY A 1110 39.92 19.68 -22.00
N HIS A 1111 39.53 20.34 -20.91
CA HIS A 1111 40.40 21.18 -20.10
C HIS A 1111 40.76 20.46 -18.79
N VAL A 1112 42.04 20.44 -18.42
CA VAL A 1112 42.47 20.02 -17.08
C VAL A 1112 41.98 21.05 -16.06
N VAL A 1113 41.02 20.66 -15.23
CA VAL A 1113 40.35 21.52 -14.23
C VAL A 1113 40.68 21.13 -12.80
N LEU A 1114 41.16 19.91 -12.54
CA LEU A 1114 41.87 19.54 -11.31
C LEU A 1114 43.22 18.92 -11.71
N ASP A 1115 44.29 19.30 -11.00
CA ASP A 1115 45.65 18.80 -11.23
C ASP A 1115 46.39 18.69 -9.89
N ASN A 1116 46.56 17.46 -9.38
CA ASN A 1116 47.27 17.16 -8.12
C ASN A 1116 46.74 17.97 -6.91
N GLY A 1117 45.42 18.12 -6.83
CA GLY A 1117 44.74 18.91 -5.79
C GLY A 1117 44.59 20.41 -6.09
N GLU A 1118 45.25 20.94 -7.13
CA GLU A 1118 45.08 22.34 -7.53
C GLU A 1118 43.91 22.48 -8.52
N LEU A 1119 42.83 23.12 -8.06
CA LEU A 1119 41.56 23.25 -8.78
C LEU A 1119 41.52 24.55 -9.62
N LYS A 1120 41.49 24.39 -10.94
CA LYS A 1120 41.63 25.44 -11.96
C LYS A 1120 40.36 25.55 -12.83
N VAL A 1121 39.28 26.04 -12.24
CA VAL A 1121 37.97 26.18 -12.92
C VAL A 1121 37.69 27.61 -13.39
N THR A 1122 37.02 27.75 -14.54
CA THR A 1122 36.46 29.04 -14.98
C THR A 1122 34.94 29.05 -14.78
N LYS A 1123 34.38 30.17 -14.29
CA LYS A 1123 32.94 30.37 -14.11
C LYS A 1123 32.26 30.48 -15.47
N GLY A 1124 31.17 29.73 -15.70
CA GLY A 1124 30.46 29.69 -16.99
C GLY A 1124 31.20 28.94 -18.10
N GLN A 1125 32.12 28.04 -17.76
CA GLN A 1125 32.84 27.16 -18.70
C GLN A 1125 32.07 25.85 -18.99
N GLY A 1126 31.16 25.48 -18.08
CA GLY A 1126 30.19 24.41 -18.30
C GLY A 1126 29.10 24.81 -19.28
N ARG A 1127 28.47 23.83 -19.93
CA ARG A 1127 27.41 24.05 -20.91
C ARG A 1127 26.16 23.26 -20.55
N PHE A 1128 24.99 23.81 -20.88
CA PHE A 1128 23.76 23.03 -20.86
C PHE A 1128 23.81 21.92 -21.91
N VAL A 1129 23.48 20.69 -21.50
CA VAL A 1129 23.43 19.49 -22.32
C VAL A 1129 21.97 19.07 -22.48
N PRO A 1130 21.37 19.27 -23.67
CA PRO A 1130 20.03 18.76 -23.96
C PRO A 1130 19.95 17.25 -23.74
N THR A 1131 18.87 16.81 -23.11
CA THR A 1131 18.53 15.42 -22.82
C THR A 1131 17.37 15.00 -23.75
N PRO A 1132 17.61 14.27 -24.85
CA PRO A 1132 16.55 13.95 -25.81
C PRO A 1132 15.57 12.90 -25.27
N CYS A 1133 14.30 13.01 -25.65
CA CYS A 1133 13.28 12.02 -25.29
C CYS A 1133 13.48 10.66 -26.00
N PHE A 1134 12.70 9.65 -25.56
CA PHE A 1134 12.74 8.26 -26.04
C PHE A 1134 14.12 7.59 -25.86
N ALA A 1135 14.69 7.71 -24.65
CA ALA A 1135 15.93 7.04 -24.27
C ALA A 1135 15.81 5.52 -24.45
N GLU A 1136 16.63 4.91 -25.31
CA GLU A 1136 16.50 3.48 -25.68
C GLU A 1136 16.60 2.54 -24.45
N ALA A 1137 17.48 2.86 -23.49
CA ALA A 1137 17.65 2.10 -22.26
C ALA A 1137 16.40 2.09 -21.35
N VAL A 1138 15.50 3.05 -21.55
CA VAL A 1138 14.21 3.17 -20.84
C VAL A 1138 13.08 2.65 -21.74
N TYR A 1139 12.92 3.21 -22.93
CA TYR A 1139 11.76 3.03 -23.80
C TYR A 1139 11.82 1.83 -24.75
N GLY A 1140 13.00 1.30 -25.07
CA GLY A 1140 13.18 0.20 -26.04
C GLY A 1140 12.37 -1.07 -25.69
N ARG A 1141 12.11 -1.30 -24.39
CA ARG A 1141 11.22 -2.38 -23.91
C ARG A 1141 9.77 -1.93 -23.63
N VAL A 1142 9.52 -0.64 -23.37
CA VAL A 1142 8.21 -0.12 -22.98
C VAL A 1142 7.18 -0.34 -24.09
N ASN A 1143 7.52 -0.03 -25.34
CA ASN A 1143 6.59 -0.16 -26.47
C ASN A 1143 6.16 -1.62 -26.69
N ALA A 1144 7.13 -2.55 -26.76
CA ALA A 1144 6.85 -3.98 -26.92
C ALA A 1144 6.15 -4.59 -25.70
N ARG A 1145 6.47 -4.15 -24.46
CA ARG A 1145 5.72 -4.55 -23.25
C ARG A 1145 4.27 -4.15 -23.37
N ASN A 1146 4.02 -2.88 -23.68
CA ASN A 1146 2.68 -2.31 -23.69
C ASN A 1146 1.82 -2.96 -24.79
N GLN A 1147 2.37 -3.18 -25.99
CA GLN A 1147 1.67 -3.86 -27.08
C GLN A 1147 1.29 -5.31 -26.71
N ASN A 1148 2.20 -6.04 -26.05
CA ASN A 1148 1.91 -7.40 -25.56
C ASN A 1148 0.92 -7.41 -24.37
N ARG A 1149 0.72 -6.28 -23.70
CA ARG A 1149 -0.26 -6.07 -22.61
C ARG A 1149 -1.52 -5.32 -23.05
N GLU A 1150 -1.74 -5.13 -24.36
CA GLU A 1150 -3.00 -4.56 -24.87
C GLU A 1150 -4.18 -5.48 -24.49
N PRO A 1151 -5.17 -4.97 -23.71
CA PRO A 1151 -6.30 -5.77 -23.25
C PRO A 1151 -7.23 -6.10 -24.43
N LYS A 1152 -7.86 -7.27 -24.37
CA LYS A 1152 -8.65 -7.84 -25.46
C LYS A 1152 -10.03 -8.25 -24.97
N ALA A 1153 -11.06 -7.70 -25.60
CA ALA A 1153 -12.45 -8.08 -25.34
C ALA A 1153 -12.69 -9.56 -25.71
N VAL A 1154 -13.55 -10.24 -24.97
CA VAL A 1154 -14.03 -11.58 -25.34
C VAL A 1154 -15.22 -11.45 -26.28
N GLU A 1155 -15.09 -11.98 -27.49
CA GLU A 1155 -16.20 -12.10 -28.44
C GLU A 1155 -17.33 -12.96 -27.83
N ARG A 1156 -18.49 -12.33 -27.63
CA ARG A 1156 -19.72 -12.96 -27.11
C ARG A 1156 -20.92 -12.54 -27.96
N GLU A 1157 -21.93 -13.41 -27.99
CA GLU A 1157 -23.27 -13.03 -28.45
C GLU A 1157 -23.88 -11.97 -27.51
N PRO A 1158 -24.67 -11.00 -28.03
CA PRO A 1158 -25.38 -10.02 -27.19
C PRO A 1158 -26.28 -10.69 -26.15
N TYR A 1159 -26.36 -10.11 -24.95
CA TYR A 1159 -27.22 -10.66 -23.89
C TYR A 1159 -28.72 -10.47 -24.20
N THR A 1160 -29.41 -11.59 -24.41
CA THR A 1160 -30.83 -11.68 -24.77
C THR A 1160 -31.77 -12.04 -23.60
N GLY A 1161 -31.24 -12.19 -22.39
CA GLY A 1161 -32.03 -12.48 -21.20
C GLY A 1161 -32.79 -11.27 -20.63
N PRO A 1162 -33.60 -11.46 -19.57
CA PRO A 1162 -34.27 -10.37 -18.87
C PRO A 1162 -33.26 -9.47 -18.15
N VAL A 1163 -33.63 -8.20 -17.98
CA VAL A 1163 -32.93 -7.21 -17.15
C VAL A 1163 -33.97 -6.63 -16.19
N ILE A 1164 -33.61 -6.44 -14.92
CA ILE A 1164 -34.53 -5.86 -13.94
C ILE A 1164 -34.85 -4.38 -14.26
N ASP A 1165 -36.12 -3.98 -14.19
CA ASP A 1165 -36.53 -2.58 -14.29
C ASP A 1165 -36.54 -1.94 -12.89
N LEU A 1166 -35.60 -1.02 -12.65
CA LEU A 1166 -35.46 -0.30 -11.39
C LEU A 1166 -36.57 0.73 -11.12
N ASN A 1167 -37.44 1.01 -12.10
CA ASN A 1167 -38.59 1.90 -11.96
C ASN A 1167 -39.90 1.13 -11.67
N ALA A 1168 -39.88 -0.19 -11.79
CA ALA A 1168 -41.04 -1.02 -11.47
C ALA A 1168 -41.27 -1.03 -9.95
N ALA A 1169 -42.47 -0.62 -9.52
CA ALA A 1169 -42.85 -0.72 -8.12
C ALA A 1169 -42.83 -2.20 -7.68
N ALA A 1170 -42.20 -2.47 -6.53
CA ALA A 1170 -42.00 -3.83 -6.04
C ALA A 1170 -43.30 -4.65 -6.03
N PRO A 1171 -43.28 -5.90 -6.53
CA PRO A 1171 -44.46 -6.75 -6.51
C PRO A 1171 -44.91 -6.97 -5.07
N LYS A 1172 -46.21 -6.76 -4.79
CA LYS A 1172 -46.78 -7.07 -3.49
C LYS A 1172 -46.62 -8.57 -3.21
N GLU A 1173 -46.33 -8.91 -1.96
CA GLU A 1173 -46.24 -10.30 -1.52
C GLU A 1173 -47.52 -11.08 -1.88
N PRO A 1174 -47.41 -12.35 -2.31
CA PRO A 1174 -48.58 -13.19 -2.53
C PRO A 1174 -49.21 -13.57 -1.18
N ASP A 1175 -50.50 -13.25 -0.99
CA ASP A 1175 -51.24 -13.55 0.23
C ASP A 1175 -51.16 -15.04 0.61
N ASN A 1176 -50.72 -15.29 1.85
CA ASN A 1176 -50.52 -16.64 2.40
C ASN A 1176 -51.89 -17.29 2.69
N PRO A 1177 -52.26 -18.43 2.08
CA PRO A 1177 -53.64 -18.93 2.12
C PRO A 1177 -53.99 -19.60 3.46
N ILE A 1178 -54.79 -18.91 4.28
CA ILE A 1178 -55.35 -19.44 5.53
C ILE A 1178 -56.62 -20.29 5.26
N ILE A 1179 -56.83 -21.28 6.14
CA ILE A 1179 -57.83 -22.35 6.11
C ILE A 1179 -59.29 -21.83 5.93
N PRO A 1180 -60.16 -22.51 5.14
CA PRO A 1180 -61.37 -21.92 4.58
C PRO A 1180 -62.63 -21.95 5.48
N SER A 1181 -63.50 -20.96 5.27
CA SER A 1181 -64.91 -20.97 5.67
C SER A 1181 -65.83 -21.35 4.50
N VAL A 1182 -66.87 -22.14 4.76
CA VAL A 1182 -67.79 -22.75 3.77
C VAL A 1182 -69.12 -21.93 3.64
N PRO A 1183 -70.06 -22.21 2.70
CA PRO A 1183 -70.30 -21.26 1.59
C PRO A 1183 -71.78 -20.86 1.34
N GLU A 1184 -72.02 -19.88 0.47
CA GLU A 1184 -73.33 -19.73 -0.22
C GLU A 1184 -73.21 -19.46 -1.74
N THR A 1185 -73.89 -20.33 -2.50
CA THR A 1185 -74.50 -20.14 -3.84
C THR A 1185 -73.74 -19.46 -5.01
N SER A 1186 -73.08 -20.30 -5.83
CA SER A 1186 -73.27 -20.51 -7.30
C SER A 1186 -74.19 -19.56 -8.11
N PRO A 1187 -73.95 -19.30 -9.44
CA PRO A 1187 -73.59 -20.36 -10.41
C PRO A 1187 -72.63 -20.05 -11.59
N PHE A 1188 -71.84 -21.09 -11.93
CA PHE A 1188 -71.41 -21.57 -13.27
C PHE A 1188 -70.99 -20.61 -14.40
N HIS A 1189 -69.77 -20.86 -14.94
CA HIS A 1189 -69.67 -21.43 -16.30
C HIS A 1189 -68.35 -22.22 -16.55
N SER A 1190 -68.50 -23.54 -16.78
CA SER A 1190 -67.69 -24.45 -17.61
C SER A 1190 -66.19 -24.20 -17.89
N ARG A 1191 -65.31 -25.08 -17.34
CA ARG A 1191 -64.01 -25.47 -17.91
C ARG A 1191 -64.10 -26.85 -18.59
N PRO A 1192 -63.44 -27.10 -19.75
CA PRO A 1192 -63.16 -28.44 -20.24
C PRO A 1192 -62.09 -29.18 -19.40
N PRO A 1193 -62.03 -30.52 -19.41
CA PRO A 1193 -61.24 -31.29 -18.45
C PRO A 1193 -59.80 -31.59 -18.90
N THR A 1194 -58.88 -31.70 -17.93
CA THR A 1194 -57.62 -32.40 -18.10
C THR A 1194 -57.86 -33.91 -18.27
N ARG A 1195 -57.03 -34.59 -19.08
CA ARG A 1195 -57.06 -36.06 -19.17
C ARG A 1195 -55.67 -36.62 -18.89
N SER A 1196 -55.60 -37.54 -17.93
CA SER A 1196 -54.39 -38.23 -17.52
C SER A 1196 -53.88 -39.20 -18.59
N GLY A 1197 -52.55 -39.25 -18.79
CA GLY A 1197 -51.86 -40.27 -19.56
C GLY A 1197 -50.62 -40.73 -18.80
N GLY A 1198 -50.50 -42.03 -18.53
CA GLY A 1198 -49.35 -42.62 -17.84
C GLY A 1198 -48.13 -42.81 -18.75
N ARG A 1199 -47.00 -43.21 -18.16
CA ARG A 1199 -45.78 -43.57 -18.87
C ARG A 1199 -46.06 -44.66 -19.92
N ASN A 1200 -45.36 -44.61 -21.04
CA ASN A 1200 -45.06 -45.81 -21.83
C ASN A 1200 -43.54 -45.89 -22.07
N LEU A 1201 -42.99 -47.10 -22.03
CA LEU A 1201 -41.56 -47.38 -22.15
C LEU A 1201 -41.31 -48.18 -23.43
N GLN A 1202 -40.83 -47.53 -24.48
CA GLN A 1202 -40.10 -48.16 -25.59
C GLN A 1202 -39.46 -47.10 -26.51
N GLU A 1203 -38.62 -47.58 -27.43
CA GLU A 1203 -37.90 -46.82 -28.48
C GLU A 1203 -36.83 -45.82 -27.99
N SER A 1204 -35.63 -46.35 -27.77
CA SER A 1204 -34.35 -45.61 -27.80
C SER A 1204 -33.24 -46.57 -28.22
N SER A 1205 -33.13 -46.85 -29.51
CA SER A 1205 -32.11 -47.73 -30.10
C SER A 1205 -30.81 -46.97 -30.41
N PHE A 1206 -29.68 -47.63 -30.21
CA PHE A 1206 -28.36 -47.12 -30.59
C PHE A 1206 -28.18 -47.10 -32.12
N SER A 1207 -27.48 -46.08 -32.64
CA SER A 1207 -26.42 -46.30 -33.62
C SER A 1207 -25.40 -45.16 -33.58
N PHE A 1208 -24.11 -45.51 -33.72
CA PHE A 1208 -23.08 -44.57 -34.16
C PHE A 1208 -23.18 -44.39 -35.68
N SER A 1209 -22.69 -43.25 -36.18
CA SER A 1209 -22.13 -43.12 -37.53
C SER A 1209 -21.01 -42.08 -37.51
N GLY A 1210 -19.95 -42.34 -38.26
CA GLY A 1210 -18.83 -41.42 -38.47
C GLY A 1210 -18.48 -41.35 -39.96
N ALA A 1211 -17.47 -40.57 -40.30
CA ALA A 1211 -16.92 -40.50 -41.65
C ALA A 1211 -15.40 -40.73 -41.63
N GLN A 1212 -14.92 -41.63 -42.49
CA GLN A 1212 -13.50 -41.88 -42.75
C GLN A 1212 -13.08 -41.21 -44.06
N ILE A 1213 -11.79 -40.84 -44.13
CA ILE A 1213 -10.99 -40.82 -45.37
C ILE A 1213 -9.63 -41.46 -45.03
N ASP A 1214 -9.06 -42.22 -45.97
CA ASP A 1214 -8.08 -43.27 -45.67
C ASP A 1214 -6.58 -42.90 -45.71
N ASP A 1215 -5.81 -43.82 -45.11
CA ASP A 1215 -4.37 -44.06 -45.09
C ASP A 1215 -3.46 -43.48 -46.20
N ASN A 1216 -2.19 -43.25 -45.81
CA ASN A 1216 -1.03 -43.85 -46.50
C ASN A 1216 0.25 -43.93 -45.63
N VAL A 1217 0.63 -45.16 -45.22
CA VAL A 1217 1.99 -45.67 -44.91
C VAL A 1217 2.87 -44.94 -43.84
N GLY A 1218 3.43 -45.58 -42.80
CA GLY A 1218 3.22 -46.96 -42.30
C GLY A 1218 4.28 -47.51 -41.32
N ARG A 1219 3.82 -48.33 -40.36
CA ARG A 1219 4.51 -49.40 -39.56
C ARG A 1219 5.52 -49.08 -38.43
N LYS A 1220 5.11 -49.50 -37.20
CA LYS A 1220 5.87 -50.25 -36.14
C LYS A 1220 7.03 -49.53 -35.43
N SER A 1221 7.41 -49.82 -34.17
CA SER A 1221 6.86 -50.56 -33.00
C SER A 1221 7.77 -50.20 -31.80
N GLY A 1222 7.39 -50.11 -30.52
CA GLY A 1222 6.34 -50.80 -29.75
C GLY A 1222 6.99 -51.73 -28.70
N THR A 1223 6.91 -51.42 -27.39
CA THR A 1223 7.21 -52.29 -26.23
C THR A 1223 6.62 -51.66 -24.95
N ARG A 1224 6.26 -52.49 -23.94
CA ARG A 1224 5.54 -52.08 -22.70
C ARG A 1224 5.98 -52.94 -21.50
N VAL A 1225 6.47 -52.30 -20.43
CA VAL A 1225 6.78 -52.87 -19.10
C VAL A 1225 6.53 -51.71 -18.10
N SER A 1226 5.63 -51.74 -17.11
CA SER A 1226 5.33 -52.66 -15.98
C SER A 1226 6.28 -52.47 -14.77
N ALA A 1227 5.72 -52.20 -13.59
CA ALA A 1227 6.41 -51.89 -12.31
C ALA A 1227 6.13 -52.99 -11.26
N PRO A 1228 6.43 -52.85 -9.93
CA PRO A 1228 7.33 -51.98 -9.16
C PRO A 1228 8.42 -52.83 -8.39
N PRO A 1229 9.20 -52.33 -7.38
CA PRO A 1229 8.79 -51.97 -6.00
C PRO A 1229 9.51 -50.69 -5.46
N GLY A 1230 9.43 -50.21 -4.20
CA GLY A 1230 8.61 -50.55 -3.02
C GLY A 1230 9.40 -50.86 -1.73
N GLY A 1231 9.60 -49.89 -0.80
CA GLY A 1231 9.99 -50.20 0.60
C GLY A 1231 10.78 -49.18 1.47
N LYS A 1232 10.09 -48.53 2.42
CA LYS A 1232 10.43 -48.31 3.87
C LYS A 1232 11.75 -47.63 4.37
N SER A 1233 11.61 -46.35 4.75
CA SER A 1233 11.78 -45.75 6.11
C SER A 1233 12.98 -46.06 7.06
N SER A 1234 13.75 -45.01 7.41
CA SER A 1234 14.29 -44.62 8.76
C SER A 1234 15.45 -43.60 8.61
N GLY A 1235 15.79 -42.69 9.54
CA GLY A 1235 15.09 -42.20 10.74
C GLY A 1235 16.06 -41.52 11.76
N LEU A 1236 15.76 -40.27 12.17
CA LEU A 1236 16.52 -39.41 13.14
C LEU A 1236 17.95 -39.00 12.69
N TRP A 1237 18.53 -37.89 13.14
CA TRP A 1237 18.07 -36.82 14.06
C TRP A 1237 17.85 -35.50 13.30
#